data_AF-A0A945X552-F1
#
_entry.id   AF-A0A945X552-F1
#
_cell.length_a   1.000
_cell.length_b   1.000
_cell.length_c   1.000
_cell.angle_alpha   90.00
_cell.angle_beta   90.00
_cell.angle_gamma   90.00
#
_symmetry.space_group_name_H-M   'P 1'
#
loop_
_entity.id
_entity.type
_entity.pdbx_description
1 polymer ?
#
loop_
_entity_poly.entity_id
_entity_poly.type
_entity_poly.pdbx_seq_one_letter_code
_entity_poly.pdbx_strand_id
1 'polypeptide(L)'
;MSSKTLLRIAFLSLIGVGVLTMPLTAEPGDGSVCVGRTVTPPVVDGSLADACWTRTLAITPFVLQRQSAFAREQTTVRMTYDDTNLYVAFRCEQRCLNPVNNQLGAYKAEAREHDSDRIFKDDCVLVLLDTNSDGDSFYDLCVNGLGTVCDSACAGENPWGSRDKGWEFGGKATLTTGDGFWTVELAVPFANLGGVPTPGTRWRICLGRIQQQDKETSAWGPMSTGFHNAAEFSDVVFGTRVPGTGDLSLGAFSAGENRLSVTVQPFEKPTPVRLEAITMRADAGKTVSFTDDALSAAETLGHDYTFDQEGRLRFQWSLLDPGSLAVYYRSPAYDIEVTVSRLSAELTGDGVFTAFLNGKPILAGRDGNALGGGALVAGENVIAIEADGGVEGRFSVGDFVVETDHTWTCSEKPEAGWQEREFSDSGWRKAKAKTGRMGADGRKRCYRKTLLLEASHFWPNWSAESLSIAQNSVQQLLWVPQGLPGRKLTDFTLYLETPAEFRVVGASGFYGQNHQRGGFVCGNRGEVQRDGRTYRRTMIRALDPVAVQKSIPHWRMCSIAIAAPASGAALGMGQADFYHYLEAEGGAICEVPQRLRVTVLPPLNGKQPKTYSWQTTGGSTSVMDDVACGEALMASLIRAGFNGLWHGRRLPRFDAANLAMFGFNSWQIDCRPYLEKHPDHAMIGSDGTPHYNPADGRRNQIAPSLLLRDSEAWAFVKDALLTWVRENEIDHVDWDFEYSVWADKGGKHVNPIGDFGPLALADFRAFCDIEAGVELTPETIRKDYTDQWIRFMNQRMAQLSGRFRAALKEANPALVFSAYSGYQCEETHSFYGVDWAMLAGQIDMAICGYGRRLGEIRATLNALGNTPLVLGDLVVPYRAEERAYPTYTSKATFLRRALDGTGGVLIWTFNGLDGRTFYASAEVSRLVAEHEDMFLARRPDPDFVTAKGISPGDITVLGDDTRRLILLINETDKIKDVELAVTGHLPGMVVHNYYEGKTLSKAAEFTAQVPPGDIKAFVVSLPPGK
;
A
#
# COMPACT_ATOMS: atom_id res chain seq x y z
N MET A 1 21.96 -31.87 67.33
CA MET A 1 23.29 -32.53 67.34
C MET A 1 24.03 -32.00 66.11
N SER A 2 25.13 -31.24 66.08
CA SER A 2 26.18 -30.70 66.98
C SER A 2 26.72 -29.43 66.24
N SER A 3 26.79 -28.19 66.74
CA SER A 3 27.56 -27.53 67.83
C SER A 3 29.03 -27.10 67.51
N LYS A 4 29.20 -25.76 67.29
CA LYS A 4 30.33 -24.84 67.66
C LYS A 4 31.63 -24.89 66.82
N THR A 5 32.31 -23.80 66.37
CA THR A 5 32.86 -22.57 67.06
C THR A 5 33.34 -21.52 66.00
N LEU A 6 32.88 -20.25 65.97
CA LEU A 6 33.56 -18.93 66.28
C LEU A 6 35.02 -18.75 65.75
N LEU A 7 35.53 -17.62 65.19
CA LEU A 7 35.31 -16.18 65.41
C LEU A 7 35.94 -15.32 64.24
N ARG A 8 35.43 -14.09 64.05
CA ARG A 8 35.83 -12.98 63.16
C ARG A 8 37.28 -12.46 63.34
N ILE A 9 37.87 -11.80 62.31
CA ILE A 9 38.41 -10.40 62.31
C ILE A 9 39.14 -10.01 60.99
N ALA A 10 38.75 -8.84 60.44
CA ALA A 10 39.48 -7.78 59.68
C ALA A 10 39.97 -7.90 58.19
N PHE A 11 39.32 -7.05 57.36
CA PHE A 11 39.86 -5.99 56.48
C PHE A 11 40.70 -6.29 55.20
N LEU A 12 40.07 -5.89 54.07
CA LEU A 12 40.59 -5.04 52.96
C LEU A 12 41.83 -5.49 52.14
N SER A 13 41.62 -5.70 50.83
CA SER A 13 42.16 -4.86 49.72
C SER A 13 42.52 -5.67 48.46
N LEU A 14 41.96 -5.23 47.31
CA LEU A 14 42.50 -5.30 45.95
C LEU A 14 43.15 -6.60 45.44
N ILE A 15 42.42 -7.35 44.60
CA ILE A 15 42.90 -7.68 43.25
C ILE A 15 41.71 -7.52 42.30
N GLY A 16 41.73 -6.40 41.56
CA GLY A 16 40.84 -6.21 40.42
C GLY A 16 41.23 -7.17 39.31
N VAL A 17 40.34 -8.10 38.98
CA VAL A 17 40.31 -8.67 37.63
C VAL A 17 39.47 -7.70 36.82
N GLY A 18 40.13 -6.68 36.27
CA GLY A 18 39.55 -5.91 35.19
C GLY A 18 39.28 -6.86 34.04
N VAL A 19 38.00 -7.12 33.76
CA VAL A 19 37.60 -7.50 32.41
C VAL A 19 37.99 -6.32 31.55
N LEU A 20 39.12 -6.43 30.85
CA LEU A 20 39.44 -5.54 29.75
C LEU A 20 38.37 -5.78 28.68
N THR A 21 37.26 -5.04 28.75
CA THR A 21 36.49 -4.71 27.56
C THR A 21 37.36 -3.73 26.77
N MET A 22 38.25 -4.25 25.93
CA MET A 22 38.77 -3.42 24.85
C MET A 22 37.56 -3.02 23.99
N PRO A 23 37.31 -1.73 23.75
CA PRO A 23 36.38 -1.34 22.71
C PRO A 23 37.01 -1.81 21.40
N LEU A 24 36.50 -2.90 20.82
CA LEU A 24 36.75 -3.19 19.43
C LEU A 24 36.08 -2.04 18.66
N THR A 25 36.87 -1.10 18.14
CA THR A 25 36.41 -0.26 17.02
C THR A 25 36.35 -1.17 15.80
N ALA A 26 35.28 -1.97 15.70
CA ALA A 26 35.01 -2.78 14.54
C ALA A 26 34.37 -1.87 13.48
N GLU A 27 35.09 -1.63 12.38
CA GLU A 27 34.47 -1.14 11.15
C GLU A 27 33.39 -2.13 10.69
N PRO A 28 32.27 -1.69 10.07
CA PRO A 28 31.29 -2.62 9.53
C PRO A 28 31.98 -3.50 8.49
N GLY A 29 31.82 -4.82 8.61
CA GLY A 29 32.33 -5.74 7.59
C GLY A 29 31.45 -5.74 6.36
N ASP A 30 31.94 -6.30 5.25
CA ASP A 30 31.10 -6.60 4.09
C ASP A 30 29.96 -7.56 4.47
N GLY A 31 28.84 -7.49 3.73
CA GLY A 31 27.75 -8.45 3.89
C GLY A 31 28.28 -9.87 3.69
N SER A 32 27.81 -10.83 4.48
CA SER A 32 28.29 -12.22 4.41
C SER A 32 27.20 -13.21 4.79
N VAL A 33 27.08 -14.30 4.03
CA VAL A 33 26.15 -15.39 4.34
C VAL A 33 26.83 -16.74 4.22
N CYS A 34 26.60 -17.59 5.21
CA CYS A 34 27.01 -18.98 5.18
C CYS A 34 25.93 -19.82 4.49
N VAL A 35 26.30 -20.61 3.49
CA VAL A 35 25.38 -21.45 2.73
C VAL A 35 25.57 -22.89 3.19
N GLY A 36 24.52 -23.47 3.79
CA GLY A 36 24.57 -24.83 4.33
C GLY A 36 24.31 -25.90 3.26
N ARG A 37 24.97 -27.05 3.41
CA ARG A 37 24.72 -28.23 2.57
C ARG A 37 23.37 -28.88 2.91
N THR A 38 22.59 -29.25 1.90
CA THR A 38 21.36 -30.02 2.05
C THR A 38 21.60 -31.53 1.87
N VAL A 39 20.75 -32.34 2.51
CA VAL A 39 20.71 -33.81 2.31
C VAL A 39 19.66 -34.18 1.26
N THR A 40 18.55 -33.45 1.26
CA THR A 40 17.46 -33.60 0.28
C THR A 40 17.41 -32.31 -0.53
N PRO A 41 17.85 -32.32 -1.80
CA PRO A 41 17.75 -31.13 -2.64
C PRO A 41 16.28 -30.76 -2.90
N PRO A 42 15.99 -29.47 -3.17
CA PRO A 42 14.64 -29.05 -3.54
C PRO A 42 14.23 -29.65 -4.89
N VAL A 43 12.92 -29.83 -5.06
CA VAL A 43 12.34 -30.04 -6.39
C VAL A 43 12.23 -28.65 -7.02
N VAL A 44 13.07 -28.36 -8.01
CA VAL A 44 13.06 -27.06 -8.69
C VAL A 44 11.78 -26.91 -9.53
N ASP A 45 10.69 -26.53 -8.88
CA ASP A 45 9.34 -26.34 -9.44
C ASP A 45 8.82 -24.92 -9.24
N GLY A 46 9.64 -24.05 -8.62
CA GLY A 46 9.33 -22.66 -8.33
C GLY A 46 8.65 -22.48 -6.96
N SER A 47 8.37 -23.55 -6.21
CA SER A 47 7.71 -23.51 -4.91
C SER A 47 8.71 -23.59 -3.77
N LEU A 48 8.65 -22.63 -2.84
CA LEU A 48 9.51 -22.63 -1.65
C LEU A 48 8.97 -23.56 -0.52
N ALA A 49 8.13 -24.54 -0.87
CA ALA A 49 7.50 -25.47 0.08
C ALA A 49 8.43 -26.59 0.55
N ASP A 50 9.53 -26.85 -0.17
CA ASP A 50 10.48 -27.90 0.20
C ASP A 50 11.12 -27.68 1.57
N ALA A 51 11.28 -28.80 2.30
CA ALA A 51 11.79 -28.77 3.66
C ALA A 51 13.23 -28.25 3.78
N CYS A 52 14.02 -28.22 2.71
CA CYS A 52 15.35 -27.63 2.74
C CYS A 52 15.30 -26.11 2.92
N TRP A 53 14.29 -25.41 2.38
CA TRP A 53 14.22 -23.95 2.42
C TRP A 53 14.04 -23.40 3.83
N THR A 54 13.32 -24.12 4.70
CA THR A 54 13.18 -23.78 6.12
C THR A 54 14.51 -23.89 6.89
N ARG A 55 15.49 -24.62 6.33
CA ARG A 55 16.82 -24.88 6.93
C ARG A 55 17.93 -24.00 6.33
N THR A 56 17.55 -22.86 5.74
CA THR A 56 18.47 -21.90 5.15
C THR A 56 18.34 -20.54 5.81
N LEU A 57 19.36 -19.70 5.65
CA LEU A 57 19.30 -18.30 6.04
C LEU A 57 18.47 -17.52 5.00
N ALA A 58 17.55 -16.69 5.48
CA ALA A 58 16.84 -15.70 4.69
C ALA A 58 17.73 -14.46 4.48
N ILE A 59 18.12 -14.21 3.23
CA ILE A 59 18.97 -13.10 2.81
C ILE A 59 18.07 -11.92 2.45
N THR A 60 18.05 -10.90 3.31
CA THR A 60 17.15 -9.73 3.28
C THR A 60 17.58 -8.69 4.35
N PRO A 61 17.13 -7.42 4.32
CA PRO A 61 16.42 -6.68 3.26
C PRO A 61 17.26 -6.38 2.01
N PHE A 62 16.58 -6.03 0.93
CA PHE A 62 17.19 -5.43 -0.26
C PHE A 62 17.12 -3.90 -0.18
N VAL A 63 18.20 -3.25 -0.63
CA VAL A 63 18.34 -1.79 -0.68
C VAL A 63 18.36 -1.30 -2.13
N LEU A 64 17.86 -0.09 -2.35
CA LEU A 64 17.83 0.55 -3.66
C LEU A 64 19.25 0.88 -4.12
N GLN A 65 19.52 0.60 -5.40
CA GLN A 65 20.77 0.96 -6.03
C GLN A 65 20.98 2.49 -5.97
N ARG A 66 22.22 2.94 -5.70
CA ARG A 66 22.60 4.37 -5.61
C ARG A 66 21.87 5.18 -4.52
N GLN A 67 21.15 4.52 -3.62
CA GLN A 67 20.34 5.17 -2.59
C GLN A 67 20.58 4.50 -1.24
N SER A 68 20.45 5.27 -0.16
CA SER A 68 20.49 4.78 1.22
C SER A 68 19.07 4.49 1.71
N ALA A 69 18.30 3.70 0.95
CA ALA A 69 16.90 3.40 1.23
C ALA A 69 16.57 1.94 0.92
N PHE A 70 15.68 1.33 1.70
CA PHE A 70 15.16 -0.01 1.43
C PHE A 70 14.27 0.00 0.19
N ALA A 71 14.29 -1.10 -0.58
CA ALA A 71 13.32 -1.31 -1.66
C ALA A 71 11.89 -1.35 -1.11
N ARG A 72 10.92 -0.83 -1.86
CA ARG A 72 9.50 -0.85 -1.43
C ARG A 72 8.95 -2.27 -1.51
N GLU A 73 9.25 -2.96 -2.60
CA GLU A 73 8.92 -4.36 -2.82
C GLU A 73 10.10 -5.23 -2.39
N GLN A 74 10.06 -5.71 -1.15
CA GLN A 74 11.16 -6.49 -0.57
C GLN A 74 11.36 -7.83 -1.26
N THR A 75 12.62 -8.30 -1.21
CA THR A 75 13.05 -9.58 -1.76
C THR A 75 13.72 -10.38 -0.66
N THR A 76 13.44 -11.68 -0.63
CA THR A 76 14.13 -12.64 0.24
C THR A 76 14.77 -13.70 -0.63
N VAL A 77 16.07 -13.94 -0.42
CA VAL A 77 16.80 -15.02 -1.10
C VAL A 77 17.16 -16.11 -0.11
N ARG A 78 17.09 -17.37 -0.55
CA ARG A 78 17.56 -18.54 0.19
C ARG A 78 18.54 -19.32 -0.66
N MET A 79 19.58 -19.86 -0.03
CA MET A 79 20.61 -20.62 -0.72
C MET A 79 20.94 -21.91 0.03
N THR A 80 21.15 -22.99 -0.71
CA THR A 80 21.70 -24.26 -0.21
C THR A 80 22.49 -24.95 -1.33
N TYR A 81 23.19 -26.04 -1.03
CA TYR A 81 23.94 -26.78 -2.05
C TYR A 81 24.02 -28.27 -1.72
N ASP A 82 24.28 -29.08 -2.74
CA ASP A 82 24.64 -30.48 -2.58
C ASP A 82 25.97 -30.78 -3.32
N ASP A 83 26.24 -32.05 -3.61
CA ASP A 83 27.49 -32.44 -4.30
C ASP A 83 27.48 -32.12 -5.80
N THR A 84 26.38 -31.57 -6.32
CA THR A 84 26.16 -31.38 -7.76
C THR A 84 25.78 -29.94 -8.11
N ASN A 85 24.93 -29.30 -7.31
CA ASN A 85 24.35 -27.99 -7.62
C ASN A 85 24.42 -27.01 -6.45
N LEU A 86 24.59 -25.74 -6.79
CA LEU A 86 24.16 -24.62 -5.96
C LEU A 86 22.66 -24.38 -6.22
N TYR A 87 21.87 -24.30 -5.16
CA TYR A 87 20.45 -23.96 -5.21
C TYR A 87 20.21 -22.54 -4.71
N VAL A 88 19.46 -21.75 -5.46
CA VAL A 88 19.10 -20.37 -5.11
C VAL A 88 17.61 -20.19 -5.29
N ALA A 89 16.90 -19.73 -4.27
CA ALA A 89 15.49 -19.40 -4.34
C ALA A 89 15.24 -17.93 -4.02
N PHE A 90 14.51 -17.25 -4.90
CA PHE A 90 14.01 -15.90 -4.68
C PHE A 90 12.54 -15.96 -4.31
N ARG A 91 12.16 -15.13 -3.35
CA ARG A 91 10.78 -14.69 -3.12
C ARG A 91 10.73 -13.18 -3.27
N CYS A 92 10.01 -12.72 -4.28
CA CYS A 92 9.86 -11.33 -4.64
C CYS A 92 8.43 -10.88 -4.32
N GLU A 93 8.26 -10.08 -3.25
CA GLU A 93 6.97 -9.42 -3.01
C GLU A 93 6.69 -8.46 -4.17
N GLN A 94 5.46 -8.44 -4.67
CA GLN A 94 5.07 -7.69 -5.85
C GLN A 94 3.58 -7.34 -5.78
N ARG A 95 3.25 -6.15 -5.24
CA ARG A 95 1.85 -5.77 -5.03
C ARG A 95 0.98 -5.82 -6.28
N CYS A 96 1.53 -5.58 -7.49
CA CYS A 96 0.73 -5.64 -8.72
C CYS A 96 0.24 -7.05 -9.05
N LEU A 97 0.88 -8.09 -8.52
CA LEU A 97 0.44 -9.48 -8.62
C LEU A 97 -0.69 -9.82 -7.65
N ASN A 98 -1.06 -8.93 -6.73
CA ASN A 98 -2.24 -9.12 -5.91
C ASN A 98 -3.47 -8.82 -6.78
N PRO A 99 -4.35 -9.81 -7.08
CA PRO A 99 -5.48 -9.59 -7.97
C PRO A 99 -6.42 -8.49 -7.49
N VAL A 100 -6.50 -8.28 -6.17
CA VAL A 100 -7.31 -7.23 -5.55
C VAL A 100 -6.84 -5.82 -5.94
N ASN A 101 -5.55 -5.67 -6.26
CA ASN A 101 -5.01 -4.42 -6.76
C ASN A 101 -5.29 -4.27 -8.27
N ASN A 102 -5.69 -5.33 -8.97
CA ASN A 102 -6.05 -5.34 -10.39
C ASN A 102 -5.04 -4.54 -11.27
N GLN A 103 -3.77 -4.64 -10.90
CA GLN A 103 -2.62 -3.99 -11.54
C GLN A 103 -1.73 -5.03 -12.24
N LEU A 104 -2.24 -6.23 -12.52
CA LEU A 104 -1.47 -7.35 -13.09
C LEU A 104 -0.67 -6.96 -14.34
N GLY A 105 -1.12 -5.96 -15.10
CA GLY A 105 -0.38 -5.43 -16.27
C GLY A 105 0.88 -4.62 -15.96
N ALA A 106 1.11 -4.24 -14.70
CA ALA A 106 2.33 -3.61 -14.25
C ALA A 106 3.48 -4.61 -14.03
N TYR A 107 3.17 -5.90 -13.87
CA TYR A 107 4.16 -6.98 -13.94
C TYR A 107 4.58 -7.19 -15.40
N LYS A 108 5.88 -7.16 -15.66
CA LYS A 108 6.48 -7.30 -16.99
C LYS A 108 7.23 -8.60 -17.10
N ALA A 109 6.84 -9.42 -18.07
CA ALA A 109 7.42 -10.72 -18.33
C ALA A 109 7.16 -11.05 -19.80
N GLU A 110 7.89 -10.41 -20.71
CA GLU A 110 7.66 -10.45 -22.17
C GLU A 110 8.81 -11.13 -22.93
N ALA A 111 10.04 -11.05 -22.44
CA ALA A 111 11.20 -11.66 -23.09
C ALA A 111 11.15 -13.19 -22.94
N ARG A 112 11.21 -13.90 -24.07
CA ARG A 112 11.17 -15.38 -24.16
C ARG A 112 12.42 -15.99 -24.79
N GLU A 113 13.24 -15.15 -25.41
CA GLU A 113 14.47 -15.54 -26.10
C GLU A 113 15.60 -15.64 -25.08
N HIS A 114 16.29 -16.78 -25.06
CA HIS A 114 17.51 -16.98 -24.26
C HIS A 114 18.56 -15.92 -24.63
N ASP A 115 19.27 -15.40 -23.64
CA ASP A 115 20.32 -14.37 -23.75
C ASP A 115 19.93 -13.04 -24.40
N SER A 116 18.62 -12.76 -24.47
CA SER A 116 18.13 -11.48 -24.97
C SER A 116 18.29 -10.39 -23.91
N ASP A 117 18.90 -9.27 -24.28
CA ASP A 117 19.00 -8.10 -23.40
C ASP A 117 17.63 -7.44 -23.12
N ARG A 118 16.57 -7.90 -23.81
CA ARG A 118 15.19 -7.51 -23.49
C ARG A 118 14.78 -7.94 -22.09
N ILE A 119 15.42 -8.96 -21.52
CA ILE A 119 15.12 -9.46 -20.17
C ILE A 119 15.23 -8.36 -19.09
N PHE A 120 16.10 -7.36 -19.28
CA PHE A 120 16.27 -6.25 -18.32
C PHE A 120 15.13 -5.22 -18.37
N LYS A 121 14.18 -5.38 -19.30
CA LYS A 121 12.93 -4.61 -19.37
C LYS A 121 11.75 -5.35 -18.71
N ASP A 122 11.97 -6.58 -18.25
CA ASP A 122 11.01 -7.35 -17.48
C ASP A 122 11.28 -7.20 -15.97
N ASP A 123 10.34 -7.65 -15.14
CA ASP A 123 10.61 -7.98 -13.74
C ASP A 123 11.53 -9.21 -13.74
N CYS A 124 12.73 -9.05 -13.20
CA CYS A 124 13.76 -10.09 -13.19
C CYS A 124 14.64 -10.05 -11.94
N VAL A 125 15.25 -11.19 -11.64
CA VAL A 125 16.25 -11.36 -10.58
C VAL A 125 17.60 -11.66 -11.20
N LEU A 126 18.66 -11.24 -10.51
CA LEU A 126 20.04 -11.40 -10.95
C LEU A 126 20.86 -12.10 -9.88
N VAL A 127 21.72 -13.03 -10.31
CA VAL A 127 22.71 -13.74 -9.50
C VAL A 127 24.06 -13.57 -10.19
N LEU A 128 24.90 -12.68 -9.67
CA LEU A 128 26.27 -12.49 -10.19
C LEU A 128 27.24 -13.18 -9.23
N LEU A 129 28.06 -14.12 -9.73
CA LEU A 129 28.92 -15.01 -8.95
C LEU A 129 30.39 -14.84 -9.33
N ASP A 130 31.17 -14.27 -8.42
CA ASP A 130 32.64 -14.30 -8.48
C ASP A 130 33.13 -15.50 -7.65
N THR A 131 33.37 -16.61 -8.35
CA THR A 131 33.76 -17.89 -7.74
C THR A 131 35.23 -17.93 -7.31
N ASN A 132 36.05 -17.01 -7.82
CA ASN A 132 37.49 -16.91 -7.51
C ASN A 132 37.78 -15.88 -6.42
N SER A 133 36.79 -15.05 -6.07
CA SER A 133 36.94 -13.88 -5.20
C SER A 133 38.04 -12.92 -5.68
N ASP A 134 38.22 -12.78 -7.01
CA ASP A 134 39.28 -11.94 -7.61
C ASP A 134 38.84 -10.50 -7.86
N GLY A 135 37.58 -10.30 -8.23
CA GLY A 135 36.94 -8.98 -8.39
C GLY A 135 37.03 -8.46 -9.80
N ASP A 136 37.57 -9.32 -10.66
CA ASP A 136 37.87 -9.04 -12.05
C ASP A 136 37.01 -9.92 -12.96
N SER A 137 36.56 -11.10 -12.51
CA SER A 137 35.73 -12.02 -13.29
C SER A 137 34.55 -12.59 -12.50
N PHE A 138 33.41 -12.74 -13.16
CA PHE A 138 32.20 -13.32 -12.55
C PHE A 138 31.22 -13.85 -13.60
N TYR A 139 30.36 -14.76 -13.18
CA TYR A 139 29.20 -15.21 -13.97
C TYR A 139 27.99 -14.33 -13.66
N ASP A 140 27.21 -13.98 -14.68
CA ASP A 140 25.99 -13.18 -14.57
C ASP A 140 24.81 -14.02 -15.04
N LEU A 141 23.89 -14.35 -14.12
CA LEU A 141 22.68 -15.11 -14.39
C LEU A 141 21.46 -14.24 -14.08
N CYS A 142 20.65 -13.97 -15.11
CA CYS A 142 19.41 -13.19 -14.99
C CYS A 142 18.21 -14.06 -15.37
N VAL A 143 17.14 -14.01 -14.57
CA VAL A 143 15.91 -14.77 -14.79
C VAL A 143 14.69 -13.87 -14.62
N ASN A 144 13.82 -13.81 -15.64
CA ASN A 144 12.60 -13.01 -15.58
C ASN A 144 11.38 -13.79 -15.06
N GLY A 145 10.25 -13.09 -14.96
CA GLY A 145 8.94 -13.64 -14.59
C GLY A 145 8.36 -14.73 -15.50
N LEU A 146 9.03 -15.09 -16.60
CA LEU A 146 8.69 -16.24 -17.45
C LEU A 146 9.64 -17.43 -17.27
N GLY A 147 10.70 -17.29 -16.47
CA GLY A 147 11.75 -18.29 -16.33
C GLY A 147 12.71 -18.29 -17.52
N THR A 148 12.63 -17.25 -18.36
CA THR A 148 13.60 -17.04 -19.43
C THR A 148 14.92 -16.64 -18.79
N VAL A 149 15.99 -17.25 -19.28
CA VAL A 149 17.35 -17.08 -18.77
C VAL A 149 18.15 -16.21 -19.73
N CYS A 150 18.99 -15.36 -19.16
CA CYS A 150 20.05 -14.66 -19.86
C CYS A 150 21.31 -14.83 -19.01
N ASP A 151 22.31 -15.49 -19.56
CA ASP A 151 23.55 -15.78 -18.87
C ASP A 151 24.79 -15.29 -19.63
N SER A 152 25.86 -15.05 -18.88
CA SER A 152 27.13 -14.61 -19.46
C SER A 152 28.28 -14.74 -18.48
N ALA A 153 29.49 -14.96 -18.98
CA ALA A 153 30.71 -14.69 -18.24
C ALA A 153 31.14 -13.23 -18.47
N CYS A 154 31.56 -12.54 -17.41
CA CYS A 154 31.99 -11.14 -17.44
C CYS A 154 33.43 -11.01 -16.92
N ALA A 155 34.21 -10.08 -17.48
CA ALA A 155 35.55 -9.78 -16.98
C ALA A 155 36.05 -8.34 -17.27
N GLY A 156 37.02 -7.88 -16.48
CA GLY A 156 37.77 -6.64 -16.71
C GLY A 156 37.06 -5.35 -16.29
N GLU A 157 37.60 -4.19 -16.68
CA GLU A 157 37.16 -2.87 -16.19
C GLU A 157 35.76 -2.44 -16.67
N ASN A 158 35.22 -3.07 -17.72
CA ASN A 158 33.86 -2.83 -18.20
C ASN A 158 33.09 -4.17 -18.30
N PRO A 159 32.66 -4.75 -17.17
CA PRO A 159 32.05 -6.08 -17.17
C PRO A 159 30.80 -6.15 -18.05
N TRP A 160 29.98 -5.10 -18.07
CA TRP A 160 28.79 -5.02 -18.92
C TRP A 160 29.10 -5.10 -20.42
N GLY A 161 30.16 -4.43 -20.88
CA GLY A 161 30.60 -4.50 -22.27
C GLY A 161 31.34 -5.79 -22.63
N SER A 162 31.79 -6.55 -21.63
CA SER A 162 32.60 -7.78 -21.79
C SER A 162 31.79 -9.08 -21.82
N ARG A 163 30.46 -9.00 -21.69
CA ARG A 163 29.57 -10.16 -21.53
C ARG A 163 29.77 -11.19 -22.63
N ASP A 164 30.33 -12.33 -22.26
CA ASP A 164 30.44 -13.52 -23.10
C ASP A 164 29.22 -14.41 -22.87
N LYS A 165 28.24 -14.29 -23.76
CA LYS A 165 27.02 -15.12 -23.81
C LYS A 165 27.27 -16.54 -24.34
N GLY A 166 28.52 -16.93 -24.55
CA GLY A 166 28.88 -18.32 -24.87
C GLY A 166 28.98 -19.21 -23.63
N TRP A 167 29.03 -18.63 -22.42
CA TRP A 167 28.92 -19.38 -21.18
C TRP A 167 27.45 -19.67 -20.88
N GLU A 168 27.13 -20.95 -20.70
CA GLU A 168 25.78 -21.44 -20.39
C GLU A 168 25.73 -21.91 -18.94
N PHE A 169 24.71 -21.49 -18.19
CA PHE A 169 24.55 -21.88 -16.78
C PHE A 169 24.32 -23.39 -16.61
N GLY A 170 23.78 -24.06 -17.64
CA GLY A 170 23.67 -25.52 -17.74
C GLY A 170 22.70 -26.19 -16.75
N GLY A 171 21.89 -25.40 -16.04
CA GLY A 171 21.05 -25.85 -14.93
C GLY A 171 19.54 -25.81 -15.21
N LYS A 172 18.76 -25.63 -14.15
CA LYS A 172 17.30 -25.45 -14.23
C LYS A 172 16.86 -24.19 -13.50
N ALA A 173 15.96 -23.42 -14.11
CA ALA A 173 15.23 -22.32 -13.49
C ALA A 173 13.73 -22.60 -13.59
N THR A 174 12.98 -22.42 -12.52
CA THR A 174 11.51 -22.54 -12.52
C THR A 174 10.90 -21.51 -11.58
N LEU A 175 9.68 -21.07 -11.87
CA LEU A 175 9.02 -20.00 -11.14
C LEU A 175 7.59 -20.37 -10.77
N THR A 176 7.06 -19.67 -9.78
CA THR A 176 5.62 -19.66 -9.48
C THR A 176 5.19 -18.23 -9.18
N THR A 177 4.02 -17.83 -9.66
CA THR A 177 3.38 -16.56 -9.31
C THR A 177 2.25 -16.83 -8.32
N GLY A 178 2.16 -16.02 -7.27
CA GLY A 178 1.08 -16.07 -6.29
C GLY A 178 0.47 -14.69 -6.03
N ASP A 179 -0.50 -14.64 -5.13
CA ASP A 179 -1.22 -13.40 -4.79
C ASP A 179 -0.28 -12.40 -4.12
N GLY A 180 0.19 -11.42 -4.90
CA GLY A 180 1.07 -10.35 -4.42
C GLY A 180 2.56 -10.71 -4.37
N PHE A 181 2.98 -11.83 -4.97
CA PHE A 181 4.40 -12.21 -5.02
C PHE A 181 4.70 -13.14 -6.21
N TRP A 182 5.97 -13.32 -6.51
CA TRP A 182 6.47 -14.39 -7.37
C TRP A 182 7.76 -14.99 -6.82
N THR A 183 8.04 -16.23 -7.20
CA THR A 183 9.18 -17.00 -6.72
C THR A 183 9.97 -17.56 -7.88
N VAL A 184 11.27 -17.73 -7.69
CA VAL A 184 12.17 -18.40 -8.64
C VAL A 184 13.01 -19.40 -7.86
N GLU A 185 13.14 -20.62 -8.37
CA GLU A 185 14.12 -21.60 -7.91
C GLU A 185 15.12 -21.89 -9.04
N LEU A 186 16.40 -21.89 -8.66
CA LEU A 186 17.53 -22.16 -9.54
C LEU A 186 18.31 -23.36 -9.00
N ALA A 187 18.68 -24.28 -9.88
CA ALA A 187 19.74 -25.25 -9.65
C ALA A 187 20.87 -24.99 -10.63
N VAL A 188 22.02 -24.54 -10.14
CA VAL A 188 23.20 -24.18 -10.92
C VAL A 188 24.28 -25.25 -10.72
N PRO A 189 24.60 -26.05 -11.76
CA PRO A 189 25.61 -27.08 -11.66
C PRO A 189 27.00 -26.53 -11.37
N PHE A 190 27.66 -27.10 -10.36
CA PHE A 190 29.04 -26.71 -10.01
C PHE A 190 30.04 -27.01 -11.13
N ALA A 191 29.74 -27.96 -12.02
CA ALA A 191 30.57 -28.26 -13.19
C ALA A 191 30.77 -27.04 -14.11
N ASN A 192 29.79 -26.12 -14.14
CA ASN A 192 29.83 -24.90 -14.95
C ASN A 192 30.41 -23.70 -14.18
N LEU A 193 30.69 -23.86 -12.87
CA LEU A 193 31.21 -22.84 -11.97
C LEU A 193 32.66 -23.12 -11.50
N GLY A 194 33.35 -24.10 -12.09
CA GLY A 194 34.72 -24.44 -11.74
C GLY A 194 34.88 -25.49 -10.63
N GLY A 195 33.79 -26.11 -10.17
CA GLY A 195 33.81 -27.24 -9.24
C GLY A 195 33.04 -27.03 -7.95
N VAL A 196 32.85 -28.12 -7.19
CA VAL A 196 32.11 -28.11 -5.93
C VAL A 196 32.97 -27.45 -4.84
N PRO A 197 32.50 -26.39 -4.17
CA PRO A 197 33.24 -25.75 -3.10
C PRO A 197 33.32 -26.67 -1.88
N THR A 198 34.50 -26.69 -1.25
CA THR A 198 34.66 -27.33 0.06
C THR A 198 34.12 -26.42 1.16
N PRO A 199 33.63 -26.97 2.29
CA PRO A 199 33.29 -26.12 3.44
C PRO A 199 34.45 -25.19 3.84
N GLY A 200 34.17 -23.91 3.99
CA GLY A 200 35.13 -22.82 4.21
C GLY A 200 35.50 -22.04 2.94
N THR A 201 35.19 -22.54 1.74
CA THR A 201 35.40 -21.80 0.50
C THR A 201 34.55 -20.52 0.51
N ARG A 202 35.18 -19.41 0.10
CA ARG A 202 34.56 -18.09 0.00
C ARG A 202 34.40 -17.70 -1.47
N TRP A 203 33.20 -17.30 -1.84
CA TRP A 203 32.85 -16.63 -3.09
C TRP A 203 32.34 -15.23 -2.80
N ARG A 204 32.21 -14.41 -3.84
CA ARG A 204 31.49 -13.15 -3.78
C ARG A 204 30.27 -13.16 -4.68
N ILE A 205 29.21 -12.48 -4.25
CA ILE A 205 27.91 -12.48 -4.91
C ILE A 205 27.27 -11.08 -4.97
N CYS A 206 26.57 -10.81 -6.07
CA CYS A 206 25.49 -9.82 -6.10
C CYS A 206 24.17 -10.54 -6.33
N LEU A 207 23.22 -10.30 -5.43
CA LEU A 207 21.83 -10.74 -5.58
C LEU A 207 21.00 -9.50 -5.87
N GLY A 208 20.49 -9.40 -7.10
CA GLY A 208 19.81 -8.21 -7.61
C GLY A 208 18.35 -8.49 -7.99
N ARG A 209 17.57 -7.42 -8.05
CA ARG A 209 16.20 -7.41 -8.59
C ARG A 209 15.97 -6.14 -9.40
N ILE A 210 15.41 -6.30 -10.58
CA ILE A 210 14.80 -5.22 -11.36
C ILE A 210 13.28 -5.39 -11.26
N GLN A 211 12.62 -4.34 -10.80
CA GLN A 211 11.18 -4.30 -10.60
C GLN A 211 10.58 -3.18 -11.46
N GLN A 212 9.64 -3.53 -12.33
CA GLN A 212 9.23 -2.60 -13.41
C GLN A 212 8.09 -1.67 -13.00
N GLN A 213 7.23 -2.07 -12.06
CA GLN A 213 6.06 -1.27 -11.66
C GLN A 213 6.48 0.08 -11.04
N ASP A 214 7.52 0.12 -10.20
CA ASP A 214 8.06 1.33 -9.57
C ASP A 214 9.40 1.78 -10.19
N LYS A 215 9.91 1.04 -11.17
CA LYS A 215 11.24 1.22 -11.77
C LYS A 215 12.35 1.13 -10.72
N GLU A 216 12.18 0.23 -9.75
CA GLU A 216 13.18 0.00 -8.70
C GLU A 216 14.25 -1.00 -9.17
N THR A 217 15.50 -0.66 -8.87
CA THR A 217 16.63 -1.59 -8.95
C THR A 217 17.18 -1.75 -7.55
N SER A 218 17.24 -2.98 -7.05
CA SER A 218 17.63 -3.26 -5.68
C SER A 218 18.54 -4.47 -5.58
N ALA A 219 19.36 -4.50 -4.54
CA ALA A 219 20.26 -5.61 -4.26
C ALA A 219 20.35 -5.87 -2.75
N TRP A 220 20.85 -7.05 -2.37
CA TRP A 220 21.12 -7.35 -0.96
C TRP A 220 22.14 -6.36 -0.36
N GLY A 221 23.20 -6.03 -1.10
CA GLY A 221 24.23 -5.05 -0.72
C GLY A 221 24.09 -3.69 -1.41
N PRO A 222 24.63 -2.60 -0.84
CA PRO A 222 24.70 -1.30 -1.49
C PRO A 222 25.53 -1.37 -2.78
N MET A 223 24.95 -0.91 -3.89
CA MET A 223 25.61 -0.87 -5.20
C MET A 223 25.64 0.58 -5.71
N SER A 224 26.83 1.13 -5.94
CA SER A 224 27.02 2.56 -6.26
C SER A 224 26.87 2.90 -7.74
N THR A 225 27.12 1.94 -8.64
CA THR A 225 27.17 2.21 -10.10
C THR A 225 26.28 1.27 -10.92
N GLY A 226 26.13 0.01 -10.53
CA GLY A 226 25.40 -1.04 -11.27
C GLY A 226 25.43 -2.35 -10.51
N PHE A 227 24.69 -3.37 -10.95
CA PHE A 227 24.91 -4.74 -10.46
C PHE A 227 26.30 -5.25 -10.84
N HIS A 228 26.82 -4.85 -12.00
CA HIS A 228 28.12 -5.27 -12.55
C HIS A 228 29.31 -4.52 -11.95
N ASN A 229 29.34 -4.35 -10.62
CA ASN A 229 30.47 -3.79 -9.88
C ASN A 229 31.00 -4.81 -8.86
N ALA A 230 31.88 -5.71 -9.30
CA ALA A 230 32.37 -6.85 -8.53
C ALA A 230 33.10 -6.45 -7.22
N ALA A 231 33.63 -5.23 -7.16
CA ALA A 231 34.26 -4.70 -5.95
C ALA A 231 33.29 -4.53 -4.77
N GLU A 232 31.98 -4.43 -5.03
CA GLU A 232 30.92 -4.23 -4.02
C GLU A 232 30.13 -5.52 -3.72
N PHE A 233 30.55 -6.67 -4.26
CA PHE A 233 29.88 -7.94 -4.00
C PHE A 233 30.05 -8.38 -2.55
N SER A 234 28.99 -8.97 -1.99
CA SER A 234 28.98 -9.54 -0.64
C SER A 234 29.52 -10.96 -0.62
N ASP A 235 29.90 -11.45 0.56
CA ASP A 235 30.49 -12.79 0.70
C ASP A 235 29.47 -13.91 0.78
N VAL A 236 29.80 -15.02 0.15
CA VAL A 236 29.17 -16.32 0.34
C VAL A 236 30.22 -17.30 0.84
N VAL A 237 29.99 -17.90 2.00
CA VAL A 237 30.88 -18.90 2.59
C VAL A 237 30.18 -20.26 2.61
N PHE A 238 30.77 -21.28 2.01
CA PHE A 238 30.16 -22.61 1.99
C PHE A 238 30.37 -23.31 3.34
N GLY A 239 29.31 -23.83 3.94
CA GLY A 239 29.35 -24.46 5.26
C GLY A 239 28.64 -25.81 5.28
N THR A 240 28.98 -26.66 6.25
CA THR A 240 28.31 -27.96 6.37
C THR A 240 26.87 -27.84 6.86
N ARG A 241 26.59 -26.89 7.76
CA ARG A 241 25.27 -26.66 8.39
C ARG A 241 25.13 -25.20 8.78
N VAL A 242 23.91 -24.68 8.69
CA VAL A 242 23.53 -23.34 9.14
C VAL A 242 22.18 -23.40 9.84
N PRO A 243 21.88 -22.47 10.78
CA PRO A 243 20.54 -22.34 11.31
C PRO A 243 19.58 -21.83 10.22
N GLY A 244 18.32 -22.28 10.26
CA GLY A 244 17.29 -21.69 9.41
C GLY A 244 16.85 -20.34 9.99
N THR A 245 16.59 -19.34 9.15
CA THR A 245 15.95 -18.08 9.59
C THR A 245 14.68 -17.77 8.83
N GLY A 246 13.74 -17.09 9.50
CA GLY A 246 12.45 -16.65 8.96
C GLY A 246 12.24 -15.15 9.14
N ASP A 247 11.08 -14.76 9.65
CA ASP A 247 10.66 -13.36 9.82
C ASP A 247 11.73 -12.51 10.50
N LEU A 248 12.08 -11.40 9.85
CA LEU A 248 13.03 -10.40 10.32
C LEU A 248 12.28 -9.07 10.53
N SER A 249 12.48 -8.45 11.68
CA SER A 249 12.11 -7.04 11.90
C SER A 249 13.34 -6.30 12.39
N LEU A 250 13.75 -5.26 11.67
CA LEU A 250 14.85 -4.40 12.11
C LEU A 250 14.38 -3.33 13.11
N GLY A 251 13.09 -3.10 13.29
CA GLY A 251 12.58 -1.93 14.03
C GLY A 251 12.39 -0.70 13.13
N ALA A 252 12.05 0.44 13.74
CA ALA A 252 11.67 1.66 13.02
C ALA A 252 12.84 2.62 12.73
N PHE A 253 14.04 2.32 13.24
CA PHE A 253 15.19 3.23 13.24
C PHE A 253 14.90 4.62 13.82
N SER A 254 14.10 4.67 14.89
CA SER A 254 13.69 5.92 15.53
C SER A 254 14.46 6.18 16.82
N ALA A 255 14.40 7.40 17.34
CA ALA A 255 14.99 7.72 18.63
C ALA A 255 14.51 6.79 19.76
N GLY A 256 15.42 6.45 20.65
CA GLY A 256 15.17 5.56 21.79
C GLY A 256 15.31 4.08 21.45
N GLU A 257 14.59 3.26 22.20
CA GLU A 257 14.68 1.80 22.12
C GLU A 257 13.97 1.28 20.86
N ASN A 258 14.74 0.59 20.02
CA ASN A 258 14.31 -0.15 18.85
C ASN A 258 14.51 -1.63 19.11
N ARG A 259 13.83 -2.49 18.36
CA ARG A 259 13.98 -3.94 18.51
C ARG A 259 14.29 -4.60 17.18
N LEU A 260 15.44 -5.28 17.14
CA LEU A 260 15.78 -6.25 16.12
C LEU A 260 15.13 -7.58 16.53
N SER A 261 14.44 -8.27 15.64
CA SER A 261 13.98 -9.63 15.90
C SER A 261 14.11 -10.50 14.66
N VAL A 262 14.51 -11.75 14.88
CA VAL A 262 14.65 -12.77 13.83
C VAL A 262 14.13 -14.10 14.34
N THR A 263 13.30 -14.77 13.55
CA THR A 263 12.87 -16.13 13.86
C THR A 263 13.96 -17.12 13.45
N VAL A 264 14.40 -17.96 14.39
CA VAL A 264 15.41 -19.00 14.14
C VAL A 264 14.74 -20.37 14.20
N GLN A 265 14.91 -21.16 13.15
CA GLN A 265 14.35 -22.48 12.99
C GLN A 265 15.42 -23.55 13.26
N PRO A 266 15.16 -24.55 14.12
CA PRO A 266 16.13 -25.56 14.47
C PRO A 266 16.41 -26.56 13.34
N PHE A 267 17.61 -27.12 13.34
CA PHE A 267 17.99 -28.25 12.51
C PHE A 267 18.00 -29.53 13.34
N GLU A 268 16.90 -30.30 13.40
CA GLU A 268 16.70 -31.57 14.16
C GLU A 268 16.97 -31.51 15.70
N LYS A 269 17.84 -30.61 16.17
CA LYS A 269 18.23 -30.27 17.53
C LYS A 269 18.43 -28.75 17.63
N PRO A 270 18.29 -28.17 18.84
CA PRO A 270 18.61 -26.77 19.09
C PRO A 270 20.05 -26.44 18.67
N THR A 271 20.21 -25.44 17.80
CA THR A 271 21.53 -24.92 17.41
C THR A 271 21.75 -23.61 18.16
N PRO A 272 22.81 -23.48 18.96
CA PRO A 272 23.06 -22.24 19.67
C PRO A 272 23.48 -21.17 18.67
N VAL A 273 22.86 -20.00 18.76
CA VAL A 273 23.12 -18.86 17.89
C VAL A 273 23.27 -17.61 18.74
N ARG A 274 24.07 -16.67 18.26
CA ARG A 274 24.25 -15.33 18.84
C ARG A 274 23.72 -14.30 17.86
N LEU A 275 22.78 -13.49 18.30
CA LEU A 275 22.31 -12.31 17.57
C LEU A 275 23.14 -11.09 18.00
N GLU A 276 23.66 -10.34 17.03
CA GLU A 276 24.43 -9.11 17.26
C GLU A 276 23.91 -7.98 16.36
N ALA A 277 23.85 -6.76 16.90
CA ALA A 277 23.61 -5.54 16.14
C ALA A 277 24.75 -4.57 16.41
N ILE A 278 25.16 -3.82 15.39
CA ILE A 278 26.21 -2.81 15.43
C ILE A 278 25.62 -1.51 14.89
N THR A 279 25.76 -0.44 15.65
CA THR A 279 25.48 0.93 15.19
C THR A 279 26.79 1.72 15.21
N MET A 280 27.01 2.51 14.16
CA MET A 280 28.21 3.35 14.03
C MET A 280 27.82 4.74 13.57
N ARG A 281 28.46 5.76 14.14
CA ARG A 281 28.25 7.13 13.68
C ARG A 281 29.26 7.52 12.63
N ALA A 282 28.86 8.42 11.74
CA ALA A 282 29.79 9.05 10.81
C ALA A 282 30.86 9.90 11.54
N ASP A 283 30.60 10.39 12.76
CA ASP A 283 31.45 11.33 13.51
C ASP A 283 32.15 10.73 14.75
N ALA A 284 31.72 9.57 15.24
CA ALA A 284 32.30 8.89 16.39
C ALA A 284 32.08 7.36 16.29
N GLY A 285 33.18 6.61 16.11
CA GLY A 285 33.19 5.15 15.97
C GLY A 285 32.86 4.38 17.26
N LYS A 286 31.67 4.59 17.82
CA LYS A 286 31.21 3.91 19.03
C LYS A 286 30.39 2.67 18.64
N THR A 287 31.04 1.51 18.62
CA THR A 287 30.41 0.20 18.48
C THR A 287 29.65 -0.14 19.76
N VAL A 288 28.37 -0.48 19.65
CA VAL A 288 27.61 -1.12 20.75
C VAL A 288 27.27 -2.53 20.29
N SER A 289 27.85 -3.54 20.94
CA SER A 289 27.59 -4.96 20.70
C SER A 289 26.83 -5.56 21.88
N PHE A 290 25.81 -6.36 21.63
CA PHE A 290 25.11 -7.12 22.65
C PHE A 290 25.00 -8.58 22.22
N THR A 291 24.75 -9.48 23.18
CA THR A 291 24.77 -10.93 22.97
C THR A 291 23.65 -11.56 23.77
N ASP A 292 22.73 -12.23 23.07
CA ASP A 292 21.83 -13.22 23.66
C ASP A 292 22.24 -14.61 23.15
N ASP A 293 22.53 -15.51 24.08
CA ASP A 293 22.81 -16.92 23.81
C ASP A 293 21.52 -17.71 24.04
N ALA A 294 20.92 -18.27 22.99
CA ALA A 294 19.70 -19.08 23.10
C ALA A 294 19.85 -20.46 22.42
N LEU A 295 19.23 -21.48 23.02
CA LEU A 295 19.07 -22.83 22.46
C LEU A 295 17.74 -22.90 21.70
N SER A 296 17.78 -22.94 20.36
CA SER A 296 16.55 -22.91 19.55
C SER A 296 15.66 -24.18 19.69
N ALA A 297 14.59 -24.15 20.48
CA ALA A 297 13.31 -24.57 19.89
C ALA A 297 12.93 -23.50 18.85
N ALA A 298 12.00 -23.73 17.92
CA ALA A 298 11.62 -22.66 16.99
C ALA A 298 11.17 -21.41 17.80
N GLU A 299 12.02 -20.38 17.82
CA GLU A 299 11.90 -19.23 18.74
C GLU A 299 12.29 -17.95 18.01
N THR A 300 11.58 -16.87 18.32
CA THR A 300 11.93 -15.53 17.86
C THR A 300 12.97 -14.95 18.80
N LEU A 301 14.18 -14.77 18.30
CA LEU A 301 15.21 -14.02 19.00
C LEU A 301 14.90 -12.53 18.82
N GLY A 302 15.01 -11.76 19.89
CA GLY A 302 14.76 -10.34 19.85
C GLY A 302 15.77 -9.61 20.70
N HIS A 303 16.35 -8.55 20.15
CA HIS A 303 17.36 -7.74 20.78
C HIS A 303 16.98 -6.25 20.69
N ASP A 304 16.94 -5.57 21.84
CA ASP A 304 16.65 -4.15 21.91
C ASP A 304 17.93 -3.32 21.77
N TYR A 305 17.93 -2.34 20.87
CA TYR A 305 19.05 -1.43 20.63
C TYR A 305 18.57 0.02 20.63
N THR A 306 19.39 0.96 21.10
CA THR A 306 18.94 2.33 21.39
C THR A 306 19.65 3.38 20.54
N PHE A 307 18.89 4.32 19.96
CA PHE A 307 19.44 5.54 19.37
C PHE A 307 19.22 6.74 20.29
N ASP A 308 20.29 7.31 20.83
CA ASP A 308 20.23 8.36 21.86
C ASP A 308 20.52 9.78 21.32
N GLN A 309 20.95 9.90 20.06
CA GLN A 309 21.29 11.18 19.42
C GLN A 309 20.90 11.18 17.96
N GLU A 310 20.64 12.38 17.45
CA GLU A 310 20.27 12.66 16.07
C GLU A 310 21.47 12.55 15.14
N GLY A 311 21.21 12.14 13.89
CA GLY A 311 22.20 12.13 12.81
C GLY A 311 22.18 10.86 11.97
N ARG A 312 23.05 10.84 10.96
CA ARG A 312 23.26 9.68 10.09
C ARG A 312 24.14 8.63 10.79
N LEU A 313 23.66 7.40 10.79
CA LEU A 313 24.31 6.24 11.41
C LEU A 313 24.40 5.11 10.39
N ARG A 314 25.37 4.22 10.55
CA ARG A 314 25.38 2.90 9.91
C ARG A 314 24.85 1.85 10.87
N PHE A 315 23.96 0.99 10.40
CA PHE A 315 23.45 -0.16 11.13
C PHE A 315 23.84 -1.46 10.40
N GLN A 316 24.33 -2.43 11.14
CA GLN A 316 24.62 -3.79 10.65
C GLN A 316 24.14 -4.78 11.70
N TRP A 317 23.65 -5.94 11.28
CA TRP A 317 23.33 -7.02 12.21
C TRP A 317 23.93 -8.33 11.74
N SER A 318 24.21 -9.23 12.69
CA SER A 318 24.81 -10.52 12.44
C SER A 318 24.14 -11.63 13.24
N LEU A 319 24.10 -12.82 12.66
CA LEU A 319 23.82 -14.08 13.35
C LEU A 319 25.13 -14.89 13.35
N LEU A 320 25.62 -15.23 14.53
CA LEU A 320 26.93 -15.83 14.74
C LEU A 320 26.82 -17.17 15.47
N ASP A 321 27.83 -18.01 15.32
CA ASP A 321 28.09 -19.11 16.24
C ASP A 321 28.58 -18.55 17.58
N PRO A 322 27.93 -18.85 18.71
CA PRO A 322 28.27 -18.20 19.99
C PRO A 322 29.63 -18.63 20.55
N GLY A 323 30.12 -19.83 20.18
CA GLY A 323 31.41 -20.33 20.67
C GLY A 323 32.60 -19.83 19.86
N SER A 324 32.49 -19.89 18.53
CA SER A 324 33.58 -19.55 17.60
C SER A 324 33.49 -18.13 17.03
N LEU A 325 32.34 -17.46 17.17
CA LEU A 325 31.99 -16.20 16.50
C LEU A 325 32.03 -16.29 14.96
N ALA A 326 31.95 -17.51 14.41
CA ALA A 326 31.81 -17.70 12.97
C ALA A 326 30.51 -17.06 12.49
N VAL A 327 30.58 -16.37 11.35
CA VAL A 327 29.43 -15.67 10.75
C VAL A 327 28.52 -16.69 10.08
N TYR A 328 27.31 -16.89 10.60
CA TYR A 328 26.25 -17.52 9.82
C TYR A 328 25.66 -16.51 8.86
N TYR A 329 25.32 -15.32 9.35
CA TYR A 329 24.81 -14.21 8.55
C TYR A 329 25.38 -12.89 9.07
N ARG A 330 25.72 -11.98 8.16
CA ARG A 330 26.02 -10.59 8.44
C ARG A 330 25.36 -9.78 7.34
N SER A 331 24.48 -8.88 7.73
CA SER A 331 23.89 -7.96 6.77
C SER A 331 24.95 -7.01 6.21
N PRO A 332 24.78 -6.49 5.00
CA PRO A 332 25.45 -5.26 4.60
C PRO A 332 25.16 -4.14 5.61
N ALA A 333 26.01 -3.13 5.64
CA ALA A 333 25.79 -1.96 6.48
C ALA A 333 24.77 -1.01 5.82
N TYR A 334 23.73 -0.64 6.56
CA TYR A 334 22.69 0.27 6.12
C TYR A 334 22.96 1.67 6.67
N ASP A 335 23.01 2.67 5.80
CA ASP A 335 22.98 4.07 6.23
C ASP A 335 21.55 4.46 6.59
N ILE A 336 21.34 4.86 7.84
CA ILE A 336 20.04 5.29 8.39
C ILE A 336 20.15 6.71 8.93
N GLU A 337 19.07 7.46 8.86
CA GLU A 337 18.95 8.80 9.46
C GLU A 337 18.05 8.71 10.68
N VAL A 338 18.57 9.10 11.85
CA VAL A 338 17.81 9.10 13.09
C VAL A 338 17.57 10.53 13.55
N THR A 339 16.30 10.89 13.77
CA THR A 339 15.93 12.18 14.39
C THR A 339 15.49 11.93 15.83
N VAL A 340 16.02 12.71 16.79
CA VAL A 340 15.68 12.58 18.22
C VAL A 340 14.87 13.76 18.71
N SER A 341 13.65 13.48 19.19
CA SER A 341 12.89 14.43 20.00
C SER A 341 13.36 14.38 21.45
N ARG A 342 13.74 15.53 22.02
CA ARG A 342 14.19 15.63 23.42
C ARG A 342 13.14 16.31 24.29
N LEU A 343 12.91 15.72 25.46
CA LEU A 343 12.19 16.32 26.57
C LEU A 343 13.18 17.10 27.44
N SER A 344 12.97 18.39 27.63
CA SER A 344 13.57 19.15 28.72
C SER A 344 12.60 19.22 29.89
N ALA A 345 13.13 19.34 31.10
CA ALA A 345 12.33 19.35 32.31
C ALA A 345 12.90 20.35 33.31
N GLU A 346 12.01 21.15 33.89
CA GLU A 346 12.31 22.15 34.92
C GLU A 346 11.26 22.00 36.03
N LEU A 347 11.69 21.64 37.24
CA LEU A 347 10.79 21.39 38.38
C LEU A 347 11.29 22.08 39.64
N THR A 348 10.35 22.63 40.42
CA THR A 348 10.56 23.17 41.75
C THR A 348 9.66 22.44 42.75
N GLY A 349 10.24 22.01 43.89
CA GLY A 349 9.50 21.29 44.93
C GLY A 349 9.75 21.80 46.35
N ASP A 350 8.78 21.59 47.24
CA ASP A 350 8.81 21.97 48.67
C ASP A 350 9.52 20.94 49.58
N GLY A 351 10.03 19.87 48.97
CA GLY A 351 10.68 18.73 49.63
C GLY A 351 11.49 17.92 48.63
N VAL A 352 11.72 16.63 48.91
CA VAL A 352 12.42 15.74 47.97
C VAL A 352 11.50 15.39 46.81
N PHE A 353 12.00 15.55 45.58
CA PHE A 353 11.30 15.09 44.39
C PHE A 353 12.24 14.42 43.40
N THR A 354 11.69 13.53 42.58
CA THR A 354 12.38 12.88 41.46
C THR A 354 11.40 12.73 40.31
N ALA A 355 11.84 13.13 39.11
CA ALA A 355 11.08 12.89 37.89
C ALA A 355 11.74 11.80 37.05
N PHE A 356 10.89 11.02 36.41
CA PHE A 356 11.26 9.88 35.59
C PHE A 356 10.68 10.06 34.19
N LEU A 357 11.42 9.58 33.19
CA LEU A 357 10.94 9.36 31.83
C LEU A 357 11.07 7.87 31.53
N ASN A 358 9.95 7.20 31.26
CA ASN A 358 9.90 5.77 30.97
C ASN A 358 10.66 4.94 32.03
N GLY A 359 10.39 5.20 33.32
CA GLY A 359 11.05 4.54 34.46
C GLY A 359 12.46 5.03 34.81
N LYS A 360 13.15 5.75 33.91
CA LYS A 360 14.52 6.24 34.13
C LYS A 360 14.50 7.62 34.80
N PRO A 361 15.23 7.84 35.91
CA PRO A 361 15.33 9.16 36.52
C PRO A 361 15.95 10.17 35.54
N ILE A 362 15.29 11.30 35.32
CA ILE A 362 15.77 12.37 34.42
C ILE A 362 16.18 13.64 35.18
N LEU A 363 15.69 13.82 36.41
CA LEU A 363 16.09 14.87 37.34
C LEU A 363 15.66 14.51 38.77
N ALA A 364 16.36 15.05 39.76
CA ALA A 364 15.99 14.99 41.16
C ALA A 364 16.40 16.28 41.87
N GLY A 365 15.67 16.64 42.93
CA GLY A 365 15.93 17.85 43.69
C GLY A 365 15.40 17.78 45.12
N ARG A 366 15.77 18.78 45.90
CA ARG A 366 15.27 19.03 47.26
C ARG A 366 15.16 20.54 47.45
N ASP A 367 14.01 21.01 47.94
CA ASP A 367 13.79 22.39 48.40
C ASP A 367 14.33 23.45 47.40
N GLY A 368 13.84 23.43 46.16
CA GLY A 368 14.35 24.31 45.08
C GLY A 368 14.15 23.77 43.67
N ASN A 369 14.80 24.41 42.70
CA ASN A 369 14.70 24.11 41.27
C ASN A 369 15.69 23.01 40.83
N ALA A 370 15.28 22.16 39.90
CA ALA A 370 16.11 21.18 39.21
C ALA A 370 15.81 21.19 37.70
N LEU A 371 16.87 21.06 36.90
CA LEU A 371 16.80 20.94 35.45
C LEU A 371 17.25 19.54 35.01
N GLY A 372 16.61 19.00 33.98
CA GLY A 372 17.01 17.74 33.37
C GLY A 372 16.31 17.48 32.06
N GLY A 373 16.30 16.23 31.62
CA GLY A 373 15.67 15.84 30.36
C GLY A 373 16.04 14.44 29.90
N GLY A 374 15.46 14.03 28.78
CA GLY A 374 15.69 12.72 28.18
C GLY A 374 15.24 12.64 26.72
N ALA A 375 15.66 11.59 26.02
CA ALA A 375 15.17 11.32 24.68
C ALA A 375 13.76 10.70 24.73
N LEU A 376 12.89 11.16 23.84
CA LEU A 376 11.57 10.57 23.62
C LEU A 376 11.66 9.47 22.57
N VAL A 377 10.74 8.51 22.67
CA VAL A 377 10.55 7.44 21.68
C VAL A 377 9.27 7.68 20.89
N ALA A 378 9.16 7.12 19.69
CA ALA A 378 7.90 7.15 18.94
C ALA A 378 6.79 6.40 19.71
N GLY A 379 5.58 6.93 19.68
CA GLY A 379 4.44 6.41 20.45
C GLY A 379 4.42 6.91 21.89
N GLU A 380 4.25 5.99 22.85
CA GLU A 380 3.99 6.29 24.25
C GLU A 380 5.26 6.62 25.04
N ASN A 381 5.28 7.79 25.71
CA ASN A 381 6.26 8.17 26.71
C ASN A 381 5.57 8.54 28.02
N VAL A 382 6.07 8.05 29.15
CA VAL A 382 5.52 8.32 30.48
C VAL A 382 6.44 9.25 31.24
N ILE A 383 5.89 10.40 31.63
CA ILE A 383 6.50 11.30 32.59
C ILE A 383 5.89 11.00 33.96
N ALA A 384 6.75 10.70 34.93
CA ALA A 384 6.33 10.40 36.29
C ALA A 384 7.07 11.29 37.30
N ILE A 385 6.40 11.68 38.38
CA ILE A 385 6.99 12.49 39.45
C ILE A 385 6.65 11.85 40.79
N GLU A 386 7.67 11.53 41.58
CA GLU A 386 7.52 11.27 43.01
C GLU A 386 7.90 12.56 43.75
N ALA A 387 7.01 13.09 44.58
CA ALA A 387 7.27 14.31 45.33
C ALA A 387 6.78 14.18 46.78
N ASP A 388 7.63 14.58 47.72
CA ASP A 388 7.31 14.75 49.14
C ASP A 388 6.90 16.20 49.39
N GLY A 389 5.62 16.52 49.14
CA GLY A 389 5.09 17.88 49.23
C GLY A 389 4.64 18.45 47.89
N GLY A 390 4.56 19.79 47.81
CA GLY A 390 4.15 20.48 46.60
C GLY A 390 5.22 20.42 45.51
N VAL A 391 4.80 20.24 44.26
CA VAL A 391 5.67 20.29 43.07
C VAL A 391 5.03 21.12 41.96
N GLU A 392 5.83 21.97 41.34
CA GLU A 392 5.44 22.74 40.15
C GLU A 392 6.56 22.78 39.12
N GLY A 393 6.21 22.95 37.85
CA GLY A 393 7.18 23.13 36.79
C GLY A 393 6.64 22.77 35.41
N ARG A 394 7.56 22.56 34.48
CA ARG A 394 7.25 22.33 33.07
C ARG A 394 8.16 21.29 32.45
N PHE A 395 7.61 20.57 31.49
CA PHE A 395 8.33 19.69 30.58
C PHE A 395 8.14 20.22 29.16
N SER A 396 9.20 20.29 28.35
CA SER A 396 9.14 20.91 27.03
C SER A 396 9.74 20.04 25.94
N VAL A 397 9.12 20.07 24.76
CA VAL A 397 9.59 19.44 23.52
C VAL A 397 9.55 20.49 22.43
N GLY A 398 10.70 21.08 22.11
CA GLY A 398 10.73 22.35 21.36
C GLY A 398 9.88 23.39 22.07
N ASP A 399 8.91 23.96 21.35
CA ASP A 399 7.98 24.98 21.88
C ASP A 399 6.73 24.39 22.56
N PHE A 400 6.53 23.07 22.52
CA PHE A 400 5.42 22.43 23.20
C PHE A 400 5.74 22.27 24.69
N VAL A 401 4.80 22.65 25.56
CA VAL A 401 4.98 22.64 27.02
C VAL A 401 3.87 21.85 27.71
N VAL A 402 4.27 20.97 28.62
CA VAL A 402 3.40 20.28 29.57
C VAL A 402 3.68 20.83 30.97
N GLU A 403 2.72 21.57 31.52
CA GLU A 403 2.79 22.08 32.89
C GLU A 403 2.31 21.04 33.91
N THR A 404 2.78 21.15 35.13
CA THR A 404 2.26 20.41 36.29
C THR A 404 0.89 20.97 36.69
N ASP A 405 -0.19 20.31 36.31
CA ASP A 405 -1.54 20.85 36.54
C ASP A 405 -2.58 19.76 36.88
N HIS A 406 -3.86 20.12 36.81
CA HIS A 406 -4.97 19.23 37.10
C HIS A 406 -5.17 18.08 36.08
N THR A 407 -4.48 18.12 34.93
CA THR A 407 -4.61 17.09 33.89
C THR A 407 -3.82 15.82 34.21
N TRP A 408 -2.83 15.89 35.10
CA TRP A 408 -2.04 14.75 35.56
C TRP A 408 -2.87 13.75 36.36
N THR A 409 -2.48 12.48 36.35
CA THR A 409 -3.03 11.46 37.26
C THR A 409 -2.17 11.37 38.52
N CYS A 410 -2.75 10.89 39.62
CA CYS A 410 -2.15 10.89 40.95
C CYS A 410 -2.55 9.64 41.76
N SER A 411 -1.57 9.09 42.50
CA SER A 411 -1.78 8.06 43.52
C SER A 411 -0.99 8.37 44.80
N GLU A 412 -1.53 7.96 45.94
CA GLU A 412 -0.86 7.99 47.25
C GLU A 412 -0.20 6.64 47.58
N LYS A 413 -0.54 5.58 46.83
CA LYS A 413 -0.05 4.21 47.03
C LYS A 413 0.28 3.63 45.65
N PRO A 414 1.38 4.06 45.01
CA PRO A 414 1.73 3.53 43.71
C PRO A 414 2.08 2.04 43.82
N GLU A 415 1.64 1.26 42.86
CA GLU A 415 2.08 -0.12 42.68
C GLU A 415 3.53 -0.18 42.14
N ALA A 416 4.19 -1.33 42.27
CA ALA A 416 5.50 -1.54 41.68
C ALA A 416 5.43 -1.37 40.15
N GLY A 417 6.44 -0.73 39.55
CA GLY A 417 6.45 -0.50 38.10
C GLY A 417 5.49 0.60 37.62
N TRP A 418 4.86 1.40 38.52
CA TRP A 418 4.50 2.78 38.16
C TRP A 418 5.78 3.51 37.68
N GLN A 419 5.90 4.79 37.34
CA GLN A 419 7.07 5.30 36.56
C GLN A 419 7.33 4.65 35.16
N GLU A 420 7.21 3.33 34.97
CA GLU A 420 7.45 2.63 33.71
C GLU A 420 6.30 2.85 32.72
N ARG A 421 6.60 2.66 31.43
CA ARG A 421 5.66 2.90 30.32
C ARG A 421 4.53 1.88 30.32
N GLU A 422 4.84 0.64 30.62
CA GLU A 422 3.96 -0.52 30.55
C GLU A 422 2.87 -0.51 31.63
N PHE A 423 3.02 0.34 32.65
CA PHE A 423 2.04 0.49 33.72
C PHE A 423 0.83 1.33 33.31
N SER A 424 -0.36 0.78 33.51
CA SER A 424 -1.62 1.47 33.25
C SER A 424 -2.10 2.28 34.47
N ASP A 425 -2.16 3.60 34.32
CA ASP A 425 -2.66 4.54 35.33
C ASP A 425 -4.16 4.86 35.21
N SER A 426 -4.91 4.13 34.38
CA SER A 426 -6.35 4.38 34.15
C SER A 426 -7.24 4.33 35.40
N GLY A 427 -6.78 3.71 36.49
CA GLY A 427 -7.50 3.70 37.78
C GLY A 427 -7.15 4.86 38.72
N TRP A 428 -6.15 5.69 38.37
CA TRP A 428 -5.67 6.77 39.21
C TRP A 428 -6.60 7.98 39.16
N ARG A 429 -6.60 8.78 40.23
CA ARG A 429 -7.41 10.01 40.29
C ARG A 429 -6.68 11.15 39.60
N LYS A 430 -7.41 12.17 39.15
CA LYS A 430 -6.80 13.41 38.67
C LYS A 430 -6.08 14.15 39.81
N ALA A 431 -4.97 14.76 39.47
CA ALA A 431 -4.21 15.59 40.38
C ALA A 431 -5.03 16.82 40.79
N LYS A 432 -4.87 17.23 42.04
CA LYS A 432 -5.34 18.54 42.50
C LYS A 432 -4.21 19.53 42.34
N ALA A 433 -4.44 20.57 41.57
CA ALA A 433 -3.50 21.66 41.36
C ALA A 433 -4.11 23.00 41.79
N LYS A 434 -3.31 23.86 42.43
CA LYS A 434 -3.65 25.26 42.71
C LYS A 434 -2.55 26.12 42.10
N THR A 435 -2.91 27.02 41.19
CA THR A 435 -1.96 27.90 40.47
C THR A 435 -0.76 27.15 39.87
N GLY A 436 -1.00 26.02 39.18
CA GLY A 436 0.07 25.22 38.54
C GLY A 436 0.92 24.37 39.51
N ARG A 437 0.57 24.34 40.80
CA ARG A 437 1.26 23.53 41.80
C ARG A 437 0.43 22.34 42.24
N MET A 438 0.95 21.13 42.05
CA MET A 438 0.35 19.87 42.50
C MET A 438 0.77 19.56 43.94
N GLY A 439 -0.09 18.91 44.74
CA GLY A 439 0.33 18.42 46.07
C GLY A 439 0.44 19.49 47.17
N ALA A 440 -0.25 20.62 47.01
CA ALA A 440 -0.19 21.76 47.96
C ALA A 440 -0.67 21.47 49.40
N ASP A 441 -1.16 20.26 49.69
CA ASP A 441 -1.47 19.80 51.05
C ASP A 441 -0.26 19.17 51.77
N GLY A 442 0.93 19.20 51.16
CA GLY A 442 2.19 18.81 51.78
C GLY A 442 2.40 17.31 51.96
N ARG A 443 1.58 16.48 51.29
CA ARG A 443 1.65 15.01 51.40
C ARG A 443 2.45 14.41 50.26
N LYS A 444 3.21 13.36 50.55
CA LYS A 444 3.89 12.55 49.54
C LYS A 444 2.91 11.96 48.53
N ARG A 445 3.17 12.19 47.24
CA ARG A 445 2.33 11.73 46.12
C ARG A 445 3.17 11.32 44.91
N CYS A 446 2.56 10.50 44.07
CA CYS A 446 3.10 10.05 42.79
C CYS A 446 2.17 10.51 41.67
N TYR A 447 2.75 11.14 40.64
CA TYR A 447 2.03 11.73 39.51
C TYR A 447 2.45 11.08 38.20
N ARG A 448 1.52 10.92 37.25
CA ARG A 448 1.81 10.43 35.90
C ARG A 448 1.13 11.30 34.83
N LYS A 449 1.81 11.39 33.69
CA LYS A 449 1.34 11.99 32.45
C LYS A 449 1.87 11.17 31.29
N THR A 450 1.01 10.87 30.33
CA THR A 450 1.42 10.20 29.10
C THR A 450 1.60 11.24 28.00
N LEU A 451 2.80 11.30 27.45
CA LEU A 451 3.16 12.13 26.30
C LEU A 451 3.33 11.24 25.07
N LEU A 452 2.53 11.48 24.04
CA LEU A 452 2.61 10.77 22.78
C LEU A 452 3.50 11.54 21.78
N LEU A 453 4.21 10.79 20.95
CA LEU A 453 4.96 11.28 19.80
C LEU A 453 4.55 10.49 18.56
N GLU A 454 4.24 11.16 17.45
CA GLU A 454 3.86 10.50 16.18
C GLU A 454 2.74 9.45 16.36
N ALA A 455 1.70 9.75 17.15
CA ALA A 455 0.58 8.84 17.40
C ALA A 455 -0.69 9.24 16.61
N SER A 456 -0.88 10.53 16.35
CA SER A 456 -1.92 10.99 15.42
C SER A 456 -1.49 10.69 13.99
N HIS A 457 -2.33 9.91 13.32
CA HIS A 457 -2.00 9.34 12.04
C HIS A 457 -3.18 9.44 11.08
N PHE A 458 -2.85 9.77 9.84
CA PHE A 458 -3.80 9.75 8.74
C PHE A 458 -3.52 8.56 7.81
N TRP A 459 -4.54 8.17 7.08
CA TRP A 459 -4.45 7.23 5.97
C TRP A 459 -4.84 7.92 4.66
N PRO A 460 -4.14 7.64 3.55
CA PRO A 460 -2.78 7.10 3.46
C PRO A 460 -1.72 7.96 4.20
N ASN A 461 -0.43 7.62 4.12
CA ASN A 461 0.60 8.34 4.88
C ASN A 461 0.98 9.69 4.21
N TRP A 462 0.08 10.67 4.36
CA TRP A 462 0.27 12.03 3.87
C TRP A 462 1.48 12.74 4.49
N SER A 463 1.89 12.34 5.70
CA SER A 463 3.02 12.92 6.43
C SER A 463 4.37 12.60 5.78
N ALA A 464 4.46 11.59 4.92
CA ALA A 464 5.69 11.26 4.20
C ALA A 464 6.11 12.36 3.22
N GLU A 465 5.16 13.05 2.58
CA GLU A 465 5.44 14.16 1.66
C GLU A 465 4.52 15.36 1.94
N SER A 466 3.32 15.37 1.33
CA SER A 466 2.27 16.36 1.57
C SER A 466 0.89 15.86 1.14
N LEU A 467 -0.16 16.41 1.76
CA LEU A 467 -1.54 16.32 1.26
C LEU A 467 -1.78 17.39 0.20
N SER A 468 -2.27 17.04 -0.98
CA SER A 468 -2.65 18.06 -1.97
C SER A 468 -4.13 18.45 -1.85
N ILE A 469 -4.42 19.75 -1.91
CA ILE A 469 -5.79 20.30 -1.91
C ILE A 469 -5.91 21.36 -3.00
N ALA A 470 -6.93 21.27 -3.86
CA ALA A 470 -7.20 22.33 -4.83
C ALA A 470 -7.92 23.52 -4.19
N GLN A 471 -7.62 24.74 -4.62
CA GLN A 471 -8.47 25.91 -4.29
C GLN A 471 -9.92 25.63 -4.72
N ASN A 472 -10.89 26.30 -4.08
CA ASN A 472 -12.34 26.10 -4.31
C ASN A 472 -12.87 24.67 -4.06
N SER A 473 -12.07 23.79 -3.44
CA SER A 473 -12.44 22.41 -3.17
C SER A 473 -12.53 22.09 -1.67
N VAL A 474 -13.12 20.94 -1.39
CA VAL A 474 -13.16 20.28 -0.09
C VAL A 474 -12.45 18.94 -0.24
N GLN A 475 -11.39 18.74 0.54
CA GLN A 475 -10.57 17.55 0.55
C GLN A 475 -10.93 16.67 1.76
N GLN A 476 -10.92 15.36 1.56
CA GLN A 476 -11.02 14.39 2.65
C GLN A 476 -9.63 14.15 3.28
N LEU A 477 -9.61 14.11 4.61
CA LEU A 477 -8.48 13.64 5.40
C LEU A 477 -8.97 12.53 6.34
N LEU A 478 -8.52 11.29 6.12
CA LEU A 478 -8.95 10.13 6.90
C LEU A 478 -8.06 9.96 8.14
N TRP A 479 -8.61 10.22 9.31
CA TRP A 479 -7.95 9.95 10.59
C TRP A 479 -8.23 8.53 11.04
N VAL A 480 -7.21 7.87 11.59
CA VAL A 480 -7.30 6.52 12.14
C VAL A 480 -7.24 6.56 13.68
N PRO A 481 -8.38 6.38 14.39
CA PRO A 481 -8.38 6.35 15.85
C PRO A 481 -7.73 5.08 16.39
N GLN A 482 -6.63 5.21 17.13
CA GLN A 482 -5.91 4.11 17.78
C GLN A 482 -5.72 4.39 19.27
N GLY A 483 -6.14 3.44 20.11
CA GLY A 483 -5.90 3.49 21.56
C GLY A 483 -4.46 3.09 21.91
N LEU A 484 -4.20 2.88 23.20
CA LEU A 484 -2.90 2.36 23.69
C LEU A 484 -2.99 0.86 24.02
N PRO A 485 -1.89 0.09 23.90
CA PRO A 485 -1.89 -1.34 24.20
C PRO A 485 -2.51 -1.65 25.57
N GLY A 486 -3.47 -2.57 25.60
CA GLY A 486 -4.16 -2.96 26.85
C GLY A 486 -5.11 -1.91 27.45
N ARG A 487 -5.26 -0.73 26.83
CA ARG A 487 -6.08 0.38 27.34
C ARG A 487 -7.20 0.72 26.36
N LYS A 488 -8.39 0.99 26.90
CA LYS A 488 -9.52 1.56 26.16
C LYS A 488 -9.70 3.01 26.60
N LEU A 489 -9.36 3.94 25.71
CA LEU A 489 -9.28 5.36 26.03
C LEU A 489 -10.63 6.05 25.86
N THR A 490 -10.99 6.88 26.83
CA THR A 490 -12.16 7.78 26.80
C THR A 490 -11.75 9.21 26.51
N ASP A 491 -12.72 10.06 26.11
CA ASP A 491 -12.48 11.46 25.72
C ASP A 491 -11.41 11.59 24.62
N PHE A 492 -11.31 10.58 23.75
CA PHE A 492 -10.26 10.45 22.75
C PHE A 492 -10.50 11.45 21.61
N THR A 493 -9.60 12.42 21.52
CA THR A 493 -9.80 13.65 20.77
C THR A 493 -8.59 13.95 19.89
N LEU A 494 -8.84 14.18 18.60
CA LEU A 494 -7.87 14.80 17.69
C LEU A 494 -8.12 16.31 17.67
N TYR A 495 -7.06 17.08 17.82
CA TYR A 495 -7.04 18.49 17.46
C TYR A 495 -6.38 18.64 16.09
N LEU A 496 -7.00 19.43 15.24
CA LEU A 496 -6.50 19.82 13.94
C LEU A 496 -6.46 21.34 13.87
N GLU A 497 -5.25 21.89 13.76
CA GLU A 497 -4.98 23.31 13.63
C GLU A 497 -4.69 23.62 12.16
N THR A 498 -5.59 24.37 11.52
CA THR A 498 -5.45 24.79 10.12
C THR A 498 -5.27 26.31 10.05
N PRO A 499 -4.54 26.87 9.08
CA PRO A 499 -4.53 28.30 8.83
C PRO A 499 -5.95 28.85 8.66
N ALA A 500 -6.17 30.12 9.03
CA ALA A 500 -7.50 30.74 9.05
C ALA A 500 -8.21 30.77 7.69
N GLU A 501 -7.47 30.63 6.58
CA GLU A 501 -8.02 30.55 5.22
C GLU A 501 -8.71 29.21 4.94
N PHE A 502 -8.36 28.16 5.68
CA PHE A 502 -8.99 26.85 5.60
C PHE A 502 -10.13 26.73 6.59
N ARG A 503 -11.06 25.82 6.30
CA ARG A 503 -12.19 25.51 7.17
C ARG A 503 -12.44 24.02 7.22
N VAL A 504 -12.38 23.45 8.42
CA VAL A 504 -12.94 22.12 8.67
C VAL A 504 -14.46 22.22 8.58
N VAL A 505 -15.04 21.58 7.57
CA VAL A 505 -16.49 21.57 7.31
C VAL A 505 -17.21 20.67 8.32
N GLY A 506 -16.60 19.53 8.62
CA GLY A 506 -17.14 18.52 9.54
C GLY A 506 -16.23 17.30 9.61
N ALA A 507 -16.60 16.35 10.46
CA ALA A 507 -15.93 15.08 10.60
C ALA A 507 -16.97 13.98 10.83
N SER A 508 -16.83 12.85 10.15
CA SER A 508 -17.86 11.80 10.13
C SER A 508 -17.27 10.39 10.07
N GLY A 509 -17.93 9.42 10.69
CA GLY A 509 -17.69 8.00 10.42
C GLY A 509 -18.53 7.52 9.24
N PHE A 510 -18.47 6.22 8.97
CA PHE A 510 -19.20 5.57 7.87
C PHE A 510 -20.21 4.54 8.41
N TYR A 511 -21.00 4.91 9.42
CA TYR A 511 -21.87 3.97 10.13
C TYR A 511 -23.29 3.92 9.57
N GLY A 512 -23.70 4.90 8.77
CA GLY A 512 -25.05 5.00 8.21
C GLY A 512 -26.11 5.03 9.31
N GLN A 513 -27.08 4.11 9.24
CA GLN A 513 -28.13 3.95 10.25
C GLN A 513 -27.75 2.98 11.39
N ASN A 514 -26.49 2.52 11.45
CA ASN A 514 -26.06 1.59 12.49
C ASN A 514 -25.84 2.31 13.82
N HIS A 515 -26.91 2.46 14.60
CA HIS A 515 -26.95 3.18 15.89
C HIS A 515 -26.17 2.52 17.04
N GLN A 516 -25.44 1.42 16.80
CA GLN A 516 -24.61 0.79 17.84
C GLN A 516 -23.28 1.54 18.08
N ARG A 517 -23.06 2.68 17.42
CA ARG A 517 -21.87 3.51 17.56
C ARG A 517 -22.21 4.97 17.74
N GLY A 518 -21.43 5.63 18.60
CA GLY A 518 -21.60 7.05 18.87
C GLY A 518 -21.10 7.96 17.74
N GLY A 519 -20.18 7.51 16.89
CA GLY A 519 -19.63 8.35 15.83
C GLY A 519 -18.61 9.38 16.34
N PHE A 520 -18.57 10.54 15.68
CA PHE A 520 -17.64 11.63 15.99
C PHE A 520 -18.37 12.96 16.16
N VAL A 521 -17.83 13.83 17.02
CA VAL A 521 -18.28 15.22 17.13
C VAL A 521 -17.15 16.16 16.74
N CYS A 522 -17.48 17.18 15.95
CA CYS A 522 -16.55 18.20 15.47
C CYS A 522 -16.92 19.57 16.04
N GLY A 523 -15.95 20.37 16.48
CA GLY A 523 -16.21 21.70 17.01
C GLY A 523 -14.99 22.62 17.06
N ASN A 524 -15.20 23.93 16.91
CA ASN A 524 -14.14 24.93 17.01
C ASN A 524 -13.71 25.14 18.48
N ARG A 525 -12.41 25.22 18.73
CA ARG A 525 -11.78 25.41 20.05
C ARG A 525 -10.94 26.68 20.16
N GLY A 526 -11.16 27.65 19.27
CA GLY A 526 -10.50 28.95 19.26
C GLY A 526 -9.35 29.02 18.25
N GLU A 527 -8.51 30.04 18.42
CA GLU A 527 -7.36 30.32 17.56
C GLU A 527 -6.05 30.19 18.33
N VAL A 528 -4.99 29.84 17.62
CA VAL A 528 -3.64 29.71 18.16
C VAL A 528 -2.64 30.37 17.22
N GLN A 529 -1.49 30.78 17.75
CA GLN A 529 -0.40 31.33 16.96
C GLN A 529 0.67 30.26 16.76
N ARG A 530 1.13 30.10 15.53
CA ARG A 530 2.31 29.28 15.17
C ARG A 530 3.15 30.10 14.20
N ASP A 531 4.42 30.33 14.53
CA ASP A 531 5.37 31.05 13.67
C ASP A 531 4.83 32.41 13.17
N GLY A 532 4.11 33.13 14.03
CA GLY A 532 3.51 34.44 13.70
C GLY A 532 2.27 34.40 12.81
N ARG A 533 1.72 33.21 12.53
CA ARG A 533 0.47 33.02 11.78
C ARG A 533 -0.65 32.47 12.67
N THR A 534 -1.87 32.95 12.45
CA THR A 534 -3.07 32.48 13.14
C THR A 534 -3.60 31.18 12.54
N TYR A 535 -3.85 30.20 13.41
CA TYR A 535 -4.46 28.92 13.10
C TYR A 535 -5.78 28.76 13.85
N ARG A 536 -6.78 28.18 13.20
CA ARG A 536 -8.03 27.75 13.84
C ARG A 536 -7.85 26.34 14.37
N ARG A 537 -8.09 26.15 15.67
CA ARG A 537 -8.04 24.85 16.32
C ARG A 537 -9.42 24.20 16.26
N THR A 538 -9.52 23.09 15.55
CA THR A 538 -10.73 22.27 15.48
C THR A 538 -10.53 21.01 16.30
N MET A 539 -11.52 20.67 17.11
CA MET A 539 -11.60 19.43 17.88
C MET A 539 -12.47 18.42 17.13
N ILE A 540 -11.97 17.18 17.00
CA ILE A 540 -12.68 16.02 16.51
C ILE A 540 -12.59 14.92 17.57
N ARG A 541 -13.70 14.61 18.24
CA ARG A 541 -13.73 13.65 19.35
C ARG A 541 -14.54 12.41 18.99
N ALA A 542 -13.97 11.23 19.24
CA ALA A 542 -14.69 9.97 19.17
C ALA A 542 -15.68 9.87 20.35
N LEU A 543 -16.95 9.53 20.07
CA LEU A 543 -17.95 9.37 21.12
C LEU A 543 -17.86 8.01 21.83
N ASP A 544 -17.33 7.00 21.13
CA ASP A 544 -17.06 5.68 21.70
C ASP A 544 -15.62 5.61 22.23
N PRO A 545 -15.37 4.87 23.34
CA PRO A 545 -14.00 4.66 23.81
C PRO A 545 -13.16 3.87 22.80
N VAL A 546 -11.91 4.29 22.59
CA VAL A 546 -11.01 3.81 21.53
C VAL A 546 -9.98 2.83 22.08
N ALA A 547 -9.91 1.64 21.48
CA ALA A 547 -8.90 0.62 21.80
C ALA A 547 -7.92 0.46 20.62
N VAL A 548 -6.79 -0.22 20.87
CA VAL A 548 -5.90 -0.66 19.78
C VAL A 548 -6.64 -1.61 18.83
N GLN A 549 -6.49 -1.38 17.54
CA GLN A 549 -7.10 -2.19 16.50
C GLN A 549 -6.01 -2.88 15.67
N LYS A 550 -6.04 -4.22 15.62
CA LYS A 550 -5.11 -5.03 14.81
C LYS A 550 -5.34 -4.87 13.30
N SER A 551 -6.60 -4.69 12.89
CA SER A 551 -7.01 -4.39 11.52
C SER A 551 -7.69 -3.04 11.50
N ILE A 552 -7.48 -2.23 10.46
CA ILE A 552 -7.99 -0.86 10.39
C ILE A 552 -9.04 -0.78 9.27
N PRO A 553 -10.26 -1.29 9.49
CA PRO A 553 -11.25 -1.22 8.42
C PRO A 553 -11.72 0.23 8.21
N HIS A 554 -12.04 0.60 6.97
CA HIS A 554 -12.35 1.99 6.59
C HIS A 554 -13.50 2.57 7.41
N TRP A 555 -14.50 1.75 7.73
CA TRP A 555 -15.66 2.15 8.54
C TRP A 555 -15.33 2.49 10.00
N ARG A 556 -14.11 2.22 10.49
CA ARG A 556 -13.60 2.68 11.81
C ARG A 556 -12.85 4.01 11.74
N MET A 557 -12.54 4.49 10.54
CA MET A 557 -11.83 5.75 10.34
C MET A 557 -12.79 6.94 10.48
N CYS A 558 -12.22 8.11 10.71
CA CYS A 558 -12.94 9.38 10.71
C CYS A 558 -12.59 10.17 9.45
N SER A 559 -13.58 10.49 8.63
CA SER A 559 -13.45 11.36 7.46
C SER A 559 -13.62 12.82 7.87
N ILE A 560 -12.53 13.58 7.79
CA ILE A 560 -12.50 15.02 8.07
C ILE A 560 -12.56 15.76 6.71
N ALA A 561 -13.59 16.59 6.51
CA ALA A 561 -13.74 17.39 5.30
C ALA A 561 -13.13 18.78 5.49
N ILE A 562 -12.12 19.12 4.68
CA ILE A 562 -11.35 20.36 4.80
C ILE A 562 -11.55 21.19 3.53
N ALA A 563 -12.22 22.35 3.68
CA ALA A 563 -12.40 23.30 2.61
C ALA A 563 -11.16 24.21 2.48
N ALA A 564 -10.60 24.28 1.27
CA ALA A 564 -9.60 25.25 0.89
C ALA A 564 -10.23 26.60 0.51
N PRO A 565 -9.47 27.70 0.60
CA PRO A 565 -9.96 29.01 0.18
C PRO A 565 -10.31 29.02 -1.32
N ALA A 566 -11.24 29.90 -1.69
CA ALA A 566 -11.66 30.08 -3.08
C ALA A 566 -10.56 30.67 -3.98
N SER A 567 -9.58 31.37 -3.41
CA SER A 567 -8.45 31.98 -4.12
C SER A 567 -7.15 31.78 -3.36
N GLY A 568 -6.07 31.49 -4.10
CA GLY A 568 -4.71 31.34 -3.57
C GLY A 568 -4.02 32.65 -3.20
N ALA A 569 -4.61 33.82 -3.49
CA ALA A 569 -4.00 35.12 -3.17
C ALA A 569 -3.71 35.28 -1.67
N ALA A 570 -4.46 34.59 -0.81
CA ALA A 570 -4.26 34.59 0.65
C ALA A 570 -3.16 33.60 1.13
N LEU A 571 -2.61 32.75 0.26
CA LEU A 571 -1.73 31.64 0.64
C LEU A 571 -0.25 31.83 0.29
N GLY A 572 0.13 32.92 -0.37
CA GLY A 572 1.51 33.41 -0.55
C GLY A 572 2.45 32.54 -1.41
N MET A 573 2.40 31.21 -1.33
CA MET A 573 3.37 30.29 -1.93
C MET A 573 2.81 28.91 -2.35
N GLY A 574 1.49 28.69 -2.33
CA GLY A 574 0.91 27.39 -2.72
C GLY A 574 1.26 26.22 -1.79
N GLN A 575 1.77 26.52 -0.60
CA GLN A 575 1.98 25.56 0.48
C GLN A 575 1.38 26.10 1.79
N ALA A 576 0.93 25.20 2.64
CA ALA A 576 0.47 25.47 3.98
C ALA A 576 0.91 24.34 4.91
N ASP A 577 1.11 24.64 6.18
CA ASP A 577 1.31 23.63 7.21
C ASP A 577 0.02 23.51 8.01
N PHE A 578 -0.39 22.29 8.35
CA PHE A 578 -1.37 22.00 9.38
C PHE A 578 -0.66 21.38 10.58
N TYR A 579 -1.22 21.55 11.77
CA TYR A 579 -0.73 20.88 12.97
C TYR A 579 -1.81 19.99 13.56
N HIS A 580 -1.43 18.81 14.05
CA HIS A 580 -2.37 17.87 14.62
C HIS A 580 -1.79 17.16 15.85
N TYR A 581 -2.65 16.81 16.80
CA TYR A 581 -2.25 16.10 18.01
C TYR A 581 -3.45 15.48 18.72
N LEU A 582 -3.22 14.44 19.51
CA LEU A 582 -4.21 13.77 20.34
C LEU A 582 -4.26 14.31 21.78
N GLU A 583 -5.45 14.26 22.37
CA GLU A 583 -5.64 14.22 23.81
C GLU A 583 -6.62 13.11 24.17
N ALA A 584 -6.47 12.53 25.36
CA ALA A 584 -7.42 11.58 25.92
C ALA A 584 -7.45 11.63 27.45
N GLU A 585 -8.49 11.01 28.02
CA GLU A 585 -8.67 10.88 29.47
C GLU A 585 -8.61 12.24 30.18
N GLY A 586 -9.29 13.26 29.64
CA GLY A 586 -9.28 14.63 30.18
C GLY A 586 -7.87 15.22 30.26
N GLY A 587 -7.08 15.02 29.20
CA GLY A 587 -5.71 15.52 29.05
C GLY A 587 -4.64 14.76 29.83
N ALA A 588 -4.94 13.63 30.49
CA ALA A 588 -3.87 12.81 31.12
C ALA A 588 -2.91 12.22 30.07
N ILE A 589 -3.43 12.05 28.86
CA ILE A 589 -2.68 11.69 27.67
C ILE A 589 -2.75 12.90 26.74
N CYS A 590 -1.59 13.37 26.28
CA CYS A 590 -1.49 14.39 25.25
C CYS A 590 -0.37 14.05 24.27
N GLU A 591 -0.44 14.57 23.06
CA GLU A 591 0.58 14.37 22.04
C GLU A 591 1.32 15.67 21.73
N VAL A 592 2.61 15.56 21.43
CA VAL A 592 3.38 16.67 20.85
C VAL A 592 2.80 17.01 19.47
N PRO A 593 2.48 18.28 19.16
CA PRO A 593 1.97 18.70 17.87
C PRO A 593 2.82 18.20 16.69
N GLN A 594 2.19 17.42 15.82
CA GLN A 594 2.76 16.90 14.59
C GLN A 594 2.43 17.83 13.43
N ARG A 595 3.34 17.97 12.47
CA ARG A 595 3.14 18.81 11.28
C ARG A 595 2.72 17.96 10.09
N LEU A 596 1.67 18.39 9.41
CA LEU A 596 1.23 17.88 8.11
C LEU A 596 1.40 18.97 7.05
N ARG A 597 2.27 18.73 6.06
CA ARG A 597 2.44 19.65 4.92
C ARG A 597 1.26 19.52 3.97
N VAL A 598 0.80 20.65 3.46
CA VAL A 598 -0.31 20.76 2.51
C VAL A 598 0.13 21.53 1.28
N THR A 599 0.01 20.90 0.12
CA THR A 599 0.24 21.54 -1.19
C THR A 599 -1.10 22.07 -1.73
N VAL A 600 -1.17 23.36 -2.03
CA VAL A 600 -2.38 23.99 -2.53
C VAL A 600 -2.31 24.19 -4.04
N LEU A 601 -3.16 23.46 -4.75
CA LEU A 601 -3.25 23.48 -6.21
C LEU A 601 -4.16 24.60 -6.71
N PRO A 602 -4.06 24.98 -8.01
CA PRO A 602 -5.00 25.91 -8.64
C PRO A 602 -6.47 25.47 -8.50
N PRO A 603 -7.44 26.37 -8.72
CA PRO A 603 -8.86 26.06 -8.54
C PRO A 603 -9.33 24.99 -9.52
N LEU A 604 -10.29 24.16 -9.07
CA LEU A 604 -10.95 23.20 -9.95
C LEU A 604 -11.83 23.95 -10.94
N ASN A 605 -11.54 23.77 -12.24
CA ASN A 605 -12.28 24.33 -13.37
C ASN A 605 -12.74 23.20 -14.31
N GLY A 606 -13.32 22.14 -13.74
CA GLY A 606 -13.80 20.99 -14.50
C GLY A 606 -15.11 21.28 -15.23
N LYS A 607 -15.38 20.44 -16.23
CA LYS A 607 -16.67 20.39 -16.92
C LYS A 607 -17.02 18.92 -17.14
N GLN A 608 -18.29 18.59 -16.91
CA GLN A 608 -18.79 17.23 -17.07
C GLN A 608 -19.05 16.95 -18.56
N PRO A 609 -18.50 15.85 -19.13
CA PRO A 609 -18.96 15.34 -20.41
C PRO A 609 -20.44 14.92 -20.34
N LYS A 610 -21.13 14.90 -21.48
CA LYS A 610 -22.56 14.54 -21.54
C LYS A 610 -22.81 13.06 -21.80
N THR A 611 -21.97 12.45 -22.63
CA THR A 611 -22.08 11.07 -23.10
C THR A 611 -20.94 10.21 -22.56
N TYR A 612 -19.72 10.75 -22.50
CA TYR A 612 -18.60 10.07 -21.85
C TYR A 612 -18.88 9.88 -20.35
N SER A 613 -18.70 8.66 -19.87
CA SER A 613 -18.81 8.37 -18.45
C SER A 613 -17.52 8.77 -17.74
N TRP A 614 -17.62 9.71 -16.80
CA TRP A 614 -16.50 10.20 -16.02
C TRP A 614 -16.76 9.86 -14.56
N GLN A 615 -16.27 8.69 -14.15
CA GLN A 615 -16.72 8.02 -12.93
C GLN A 615 -15.65 7.96 -11.84
N THR A 616 -16.09 8.01 -10.58
CA THR A 616 -15.28 7.66 -9.41
C THR A 616 -16.14 7.13 -8.28
N THR A 617 -15.53 6.41 -7.34
CA THR A 617 -16.27 5.85 -6.20
C THR A 617 -16.74 6.94 -5.24
N GLY A 618 -17.90 6.77 -4.59
CA GLY A 618 -18.36 7.66 -3.51
C GLY A 618 -19.16 6.94 -2.43
N GLY A 619 -19.19 5.61 -2.44
CA GLY A 619 -20.20 4.82 -1.71
C GLY A 619 -20.20 5.07 -0.21
N SER A 620 -19.03 5.30 0.35
CA SER A 620 -18.88 5.60 1.77
C SER A 620 -19.54 6.92 2.17
N THR A 621 -19.68 7.91 1.26
CA THR A 621 -20.24 9.22 1.61
C THR A 621 -21.76 9.23 1.78
N SER A 622 -22.48 8.28 1.16
CA SER A 622 -23.93 8.15 1.32
C SER A 622 -24.34 7.51 2.66
N VAL A 623 -23.39 6.88 3.33
CA VAL A 623 -23.54 6.25 4.65
C VAL A 623 -22.72 6.95 5.73
N MET A 624 -22.35 8.21 5.51
CA MET A 624 -21.74 9.04 6.55
C MET A 624 -22.76 9.39 7.64
N ASP A 625 -22.28 9.52 8.87
CA ASP A 625 -23.09 9.98 10.01
C ASP A 625 -23.53 11.45 9.83
N ASP A 626 -22.73 12.23 9.10
CA ASP A 626 -22.98 13.62 8.72
C ASP A 626 -23.08 13.70 7.19
N VAL A 627 -24.33 13.68 6.71
CA VAL A 627 -24.63 13.75 5.27
C VAL A 627 -24.11 15.05 4.65
N ALA A 628 -24.13 16.18 5.38
CA ALA A 628 -23.64 17.46 4.84
C ALA A 628 -22.13 17.44 4.59
N CYS A 629 -21.38 16.70 5.43
CA CYS A 629 -19.96 16.41 5.20
C CYS A 629 -19.76 15.64 3.89
N GLY A 630 -20.54 14.57 3.69
CA GLY A 630 -20.54 13.78 2.44
C GLY A 630 -20.88 14.62 1.21
N GLU A 631 -21.89 15.50 1.31
CA GLU A 631 -22.25 16.41 0.22
C GLU A 631 -21.12 17.38 -0.12
N ALA A 632 -20.48 18.00 0.89
CA ALA A 632 -19.39 18.94 0.66
C ALA A 632 -18.21 18.31 -0.09
N LEU A 633 -17.89 17.04 0.21
CA LEU A 633 -16.87 16.26 -0.49
C LEU A 633 -17.26 15.98 -1.95
N MET A 634 -18.47 15.49 -2.20
CA MET A 634 -18.93 15.16 -3.55
C MET A 634 -19.04 16.41 -4.45
N ALA A 635 -19.37 17.57 -3.89
CA ALA A 635 -19.36 18.82 -4.65
C ALA A 635 -18.00 19.14 -5.28
N SER A 636 -16.89 18.70 -4.67
CA SER A 636 -15.55 18.87 -5.24
C SER A 636 -15.30 17.92 -6.41
N LEU A 637 -15.85 16.70 -6.35
CA LEU A 637 -15.76 15.75 -7.47
C LEU A 637 -16.58 16.24 -8.67
N ILE A 638 -17.76 16.82 -8.44
CA ILE A 638 -18.54 17.46 -9.51
C ILE A 638 -17.77 18.63 -10.13
N ARG A 639 -17.12 19.48 -9.31
CA ARG A 639 -16.22 20.55 -9.81
C ARG A 639 -15.00 20.00 -10.54
N ALA A 640 -14.55 18.79 -10.21
CA ALA A 640 -13.51 18.06 -10.92
C ALA A 640 -14.01 17.37 -12.21
N GLY A 641 -15.29 17.56 -12.56
CA GLY A 641 -15.88 17.11 -13.82
C GLY A 641 -16.41 15.67 -13.83
N PHE A 642 -16.44 14.99 -12.68
CA PHE A 642 -17.09 13.67 -12.57
C PHE A 642 -18.60 13.79 -12.75
N ASN A 643 -19.20 12.92 -13.57
CA ASN A 643 -20.64 12.87 -13.86
C ASN A 643 -21.30 11.55 -13.42
N GLY A 644 -20.52 10.54 -13.03
CA GLY A 644 -20.99 9.31 -12.40
C GLY A 644 -20.32 9.08 -11.06
N LEU A 645 -21.12 8.98 -10.00
CA LEU A 645 -20.62 8.74 -8.64
C LEU A 645 -21.23 7.46 -8.08
N TRP A 646 -20.37 6.54 -7.64
CA TRP A 646 -20.82 5.26 -7.10
C TRP A 646 -21.25 5.40 -5.64
N HIS A 647 -22.44 5.95 -5.38
CA HIS A 647 -22.91 6.17 -4.01
C HIS A 647 -23.67 4.96 -3.43
N GLY A 648 -24.31 4.15 -4.28
CA GLY A 648 -25.27 3.12 -3.86
C GLY A 648 -26.60 3.67 -3.35
N ARG A 649 -26.63 4.89 -2.83
CA ARG A 649 -27.81 5.65 -2.40
C ARG A 649 -27.64 7.12 -2.74
N ARG A 650 -28.63 7.73 -3.41
CA ARG A 650 -28.53 9.13 -3.86
C ARG A 650 -28.35 10.10 -2.69
N LEU A 651 -27.40 11.01 -2.85
CA LEU A 651 -27.25 12.17 -1.97
C LEU A 651 -28.25 13.27 -2.36
N PRO A 652 -28.92 13.93 -1.39
CA PRO A 652 -30.07 14.80 -1.66
C PRO A 652 -29.81 15.99 -2.61
N ARG A 653 -28.58 16.53 -2.63
CA ARG A 653 -28.26 17.78 -3.34
C ARG A 653 -27.50 17.62 -4.66
N PHE A 654 -27.33 16.40 -5.18
CA PHE A 654 -26.55 16.18 -6.41
C PHE A 654 -27.39 15.65 -7.57
N ASP A 655 -27.23 16.34 -8.70
CA ASP A 655 -27.73 15.96 -10.02
C ASP A 655 -26.60 15.34 -10.86
N ALA A 656 -26.03 14.25 -10.34
CA ALA A 656 -25.09 13.40 -11.04
C ALA A 656 -25.63 11.97 -11.06
N ALA A 657 -25.18 11.16 -12.02
CA ALA A 657 -25.64 9.78 -12.10
C ALA A 657 -25.26 9.03 -10.82
N ASN A 658 -26.26 8.46 -10.15
CA ASN A 658 -26.07 7.60 -8.98
C ASN A 658 -25.80 6.18 -9.45
N LEU A 659 -24.53 5.78 -9.37
CA LEU A 659 -24.06 4.44 -9.74
C LEU A 659 -24.11 3.53 -8.52
N ALA A 660 -24.48 2.27 -8.73
CA ALA A 660 -24.50 1.28 -7.67
C ALA A 660 -24.04 -0.09 -8.17
N MET A 661 -23.17 -0.73 -7.38
CA MET A 661 -22.79 -2.12 -7.59
C MET A 661 -23.98 -3.02 -7.28
N PHE A 662 -24.15 -4.06 -8.07
CA PHE A 662 -25.18 -5.09 -7.98
C PHE A 662 -24.66 -6.34 -7.24
N GLY A 663 -25.53 -7.01 -6.48
CA GLY A 663 -25.18 -8.27 -5.81
C GLY A 663 -26.33 -8.89 -5.02
N PHE A 664 -26.20 -10.17 -4.67
CA PHE A 664 -27.17 -10.95 -3.89
C PHE A 664 -26.85 -10.91 -2.39
N ASN A 665 -26.76 -9.68 -1.85
CA ASN A 665 -26.60 -9.44 -0.42
C ASN A 665 -27.86 -8.79 0.15
N SER A 666 -28.08 -8.91 1.46
CA SER A 666 -29.29 -8.39 2.12
C SER A 666 -29.51 -6.87 2.00
N TRP A 667 -28.50 -6.10 1.60
CA TRP A 667 -28.60 -4.64 1.39
C TRP A 667 -28.77 -4.25 -0.09
N GLN A 668 -28.84 -5.23 -1.00
CA GLN A 668 -29.10 -5.06 -2.43
C GLN A 668 -30.31 -5.94 -2.83
N ILE A 669 -30.07 -7.23 -3.04
CA ILE A 669 -31.10 -8.25 -3.31
C ILE A 669 -31.00 -9.35 -2.26
N ASP A 670 -31.95 -9.36 -1.33
CA ASP A 670 -32.05 -10.39 -0.29
C ASP A 670 -32.85 -11.59 -0.79
N CYS A 671 -32.16 -12.70 -1.08
CA CYS A 671 -32.83 -13.93 -1.53
C CYS A 671 -33.45 -14.77 -0.40
N ARG A 672 -33.19 -14.46 0.88
CA ARG A 672 -33.66 -15.28 2.01
C ARG A 672 -35.18 -15.44 2.09
N PRO A 673 -36.00 -14.37 1.89
CA PRO A 673 -37.46 -14.51 1.96
C PRO A 673 -38.03 -15.48 0.91
N TYR A 674 -37.34 -15.63 -0.23
CA TYR A 674 -37.69 -16.60 -1.26
C TYR A 674 -37.21 -18.01 -0.89
N LEU A 675 -35.93 -18.14 -0.51
CA LEU A 675 -35.31 -19.42 -0.19
C LEU A 675 -35.86 -20.06 1.09
N GLU A 676 -36.43 -19.29 2.01
CA GLU A 676 -37.15 -19.83 3.17
C GLU A 676 -38.40 -20.64 2.74
N LYS A 677 -39.04 -20.25 1.64
CA LYS A 677 -40.20 -20.94 1.07
C LYS A 677 -39.80 -22.01 0.07
N HIS A 678 -38.66 -21.83 -0.59
CA HIS A 678 -38.13 -22.70 -1.65
C HIS A 678 -36.66 -23.07 -1.38
N PRO A 679 -36.36 -23.82 -0.30
CA PRO A 679 -34.97 -24.13 0.06
C PRO A 679 -34.27 -25.01 -0.99
N ASP A 680 -35.02 -25.78 -1.76
CA ASP A 680 -34.56 -26.61 -2.88
C ASP A 680 -34.18 -25.79 -4.13
N HIS A 681 -34.55 -24.51 -4.18
CA HIS A 681 -34.13 -23.59 -5.23
C HIS A 681 -32.78 -22.90 -4.93
N ALA A 682 -32.15 -23.21 -3.79
CA ALA A 682 -30.83 -22.68 -3.46
C ALA A 682 -29.77 -23.18 -4.45
N MET A 683 -28.84 -22.29 -4.82
CA MET A 683 -27.65 -22.67 -5.58
C MET A 683 -26.82 -23.68 -4.80
N ILE A 684 -26.24 -24.68 -5.46
CA ILE A 684 -25.37 -25.67 -4.83
C ILE A 684 -23.90 -25.36 -5.19
N GLY A 685 -23.07 -25.20 -4.17
CA GLY A 685 -21.63 -24.96 -4.34
C GLY A 685 -20.86 -26.19 -4.84
N SER A 686 -19.60 -26.00 -5.22
CA SER A 686 -18.70 -27.09 -5.64
C SER A 686 -18.39 -28.08 -4.51
N ASP A 687 -18.64 -27.71 -3.25
CA ASP A 687 -18.55 -28.57 -2.08
C ASP A 687 -19.85 -29.35 -1.79
N GLY A 688 -20.88 -29.17 -2.62
CA GLY A 688 -22.20 -29.75 -2.43
C GLY A 688 -23.09 -29.01 -1.43
N THR A 689 -22.63 -27.90 -0.85
CA THR A 689 -23.40 -27.15 0.16
C THR A 689 -24.43 -26.23 -0.52
N PRO A 690 -25.70 -26.22 -0.06
CA PRO A 690 -26.67 -25.25 -0.53
C PRO A 690 -26.36 -23.85 0.01
N HIS A 691 -26.41 -22.85 -0.86
CA HIS A 691 -26.21 -21.44 -0.54
C HIS A 691 -27.48 -20.80 0.05
N TYR A 692 -27.90 -21.30 1.21
CA TYR A 692 -28.99 -20.75 2.03
C TYR A 692 -28.64 -20.84 3.51
N ASN A 693 -28.57 -19.69 4.18
CA ASN A 693 -28.42 -19.56 5.61
C ASN A 693 -29.30 -18.41 6.12
N PRO A 694 -30.41 -18.69 6.82
CA PRO A 694 -31.32 -17.65 7.29
C PRO A 694 -30.68 -16.70 8.31
N ALA A 695 -29.64 -17.14 9.03
CA ALA A 695 -28.92 -16.34 10.02
C ALA A 695 -27.83 -15.44 9.41
N ASP A 696 -27.44 -15.65 8.15
CA ASP A 696 -26.46 -14.83 7.45
C ASP A 696 -27.15 -13.94 6.42
N GLY A 697 -26.95 -12.62 6.45
CA GLY A 697 -27.48 -11.70 5.43
C GLY A 697 -26.68 -11.71 4.13
N ARG A 698 -25.58 -12.45 4.07
CA ARG A 698 -24.71 -12.58 2.90
C ARG A 698 -24.90 -13.97 2.29
N ARG A 699 -24.44 -14.15 1.05
CA ARG A 699 -24.19 -15.49 0.48
C ARG A 699 -25.42 -16.38 0.27
N ASN A 700 -26.62 -15.83 0.32
CA ASN A 700 -27.85 -16.55 0.01
C ASN A 700 -28.16 -16.36 -1.47
N GLN A 701 -28.20 -17.45 -2.24
CA GLN A 701 -28.32 -17.37 -3.68
C GLN A 701 -29.28 -18.41 -4.26
N ILE A 702 -30.08 -17.96 -5.22
CA ILE A 702 -31.00 -18.80 -5.98
C ILE A 702 -30.24 -19.41 -7.16
N ALA A 703 -30.54 -20.66 -7.50
CA ALA A 703 -29.97 -21.36 -8.64
C ALA A 703 -30.07 -20.51 -9.94
N PRO A 704 -28.95 -20.15 -10.59
CA PRO A 704 -28.92 -19.33 -11.81
C PRO A 704 -29.79 -19.88 -12.93
N SER A 705 -29.90 -21.21 -13.03
CA SER A 705 -30.78 -21.89 -13.98
C SER A 705 -32.25 -21.48 -13.84
N LEU A 706 -32.74 -21.25 -12.61
CA LEU A 706 -34.10 -20.74 -12.39
C LEU A 706 -34.20 -19.27 -12.81
N LEU A 707 -33.16 -18.49 -12.57
CA LEU A 707 -33.05 -17.08 -12.97
C LEU A 707 -32.85 -16.86 -14.46
N LEU A 708 -32.72 -17.92 -15.26
CA LEU A 708 -32.70 -17.87 -16.74
C LEU A 708 -34.03 -18.32 -17.39
N ARG A 709 -34.99 -18.78 -16.59
CA ARG A 709 -36.33 -19.21 -17.03
C ARG A 709 -37.41 -18.27 -16.55
N ASP A 710 -38.56 -18.20 -17.22
CA ASP A 710 -39.74 -17.48 -16.72
C ASP A 710 -40.36 -18.22 -15.52
N SER A 711 -39.72 -18.06 -14.37
CA SER A 711 -39.98 -18.75 -13.12
C SER A 711 -40.40 -17.76 -12.02
N GLU A 712 -40.98 -18.30 -10.94
CA GLU A 712 -41.29 -17.50 -9.74
C GLU A 712 -40.02 -16.89 -9.13
N ALA A 713 -38.90 -17.62 -9.17
CA ALA A 713 -37.59 -17.14 -8.74
C ALA A 713 -37.14 -15.90 -9.51
N TRP A 714 -37.28 -15.91 -10.84
CA TRP A 714 -36.97 -14.73 -11.66
C TRP A 714 -37.91 -13.56 -11.36
N ALA A 715 -39.21 -13.81 -11.23
CA ALA A 715 -40.18 -12.77 -10.89
C ALA A 715 -39.83 -12.08 -9.56
N PHE A 716 -39.44 -12.87 -8.55
CA PHE A 716 -38.95 -12.37 -7.27
C PHE A 716 -37.69 -11.50 -7.43
N VAL A 717 -36.65 -12.00 -8.11
CA VAL A 717 -35.39 -11.24 -8.28
C VAL A 717 -35.60 -9.97 -9.11
N LYS A 718 -36.44 -10.02 -10.15
CA LYS A 718 -36.80 -8.84 -10.96
C LYS A 718 -37.46 -7.78 -10.09
N ASP A 719 -38.45 -8.14 -9.28
CA ASP A 719 -39.14 -7.19 -8.39
C ASP A 719 -38.19 -6.60 -7.33
N ALA A 720 -37.34 -7.45 -6.71
CA ALA A 720 -36.36 -7.01 -5.74
C ALA A 720 -35.34 -6.03 -6.35
N LEU A 721 -34.82 -6.32 -7.55
CA LEU A 721 -33.91 -5.44 -8.29
C LEU A 721 -34.56 -4.07 -8.55
N LEU A 722 -35.77 -4.06 -9.10
CA LEU A 722 -36.47 -2.81 -9.45
C LEU A 722 -36.87 -2.01 -8.20
N THR A 723 -37.20 -2.69 -7.11
CA THR A 723 -37.47 -2.05 -5.82
C THR A 723 -36.20 -1.40 -5.25
N TRP A 724 -35.08 -2.13 -5.23
CA TRP A 724 -33.79 -1.58 -4.77
C TRP A 724 -33.36 -0.35 -5.59
N VAL A 725 -33.49 -0.41 -6.93
CA VAL A 725 -33.20 0.73 -7.83
C VAL A 725 -34.05 1.94 -7.51
N ARG A 726 -35.36 1.74 -7.32
CA ARG A 726 -36.31 2.83 -7.01
C ARG A 726 -36.04 3.44 -5.64
N GLU A 727 -35.85 2.64 -4.60
CA GLU A 727 -35.68 3.10 -3.22
C GLU A 727 -34.38 3.87 -3.00
N ASN A 728 -33.35 3.58 -3.81
CA ASN A 728 -32.04 4.23 -3.72
C ASN A 728 -31.80 5.28 -4.81
N GLU A 729 -32.78 5.48 -5.70
CA GLU A 729 -32.73 6.40 -6.84
C GLU A 729 -31.49 6.17 -7.71
N ILE A 730 -31.26 4.92 -8.10
CA ILE A 730 -30.10 4.48 -8.89
C ILE A 730 -30.36 4.75 -10.37
N ASP A 731 -29.41 5.40 -11.05
CA ASP A 731 -29.48 5.67 -12.50
C ASP A 731 -28.74 4.61 -13.33
N HIS A 732 -27.73 3.99 -12.72
CA HIS A 732 -26.79 3.10 -13.38
C HIS A 732 -26.43 1.95 -12.44
N VAL A 733 -26.88 0.75 -12.81
CA VAL A 733 -26.59 -0.50 -12.12
C VAL A 733 -25.38 -1.16 -12.77
N ASP A 734 -24.35 -1.45 -11.98
CA ASP A 734 -23.16 -2.17 -12.46
C ASP A 734 -23.02 -3.53 -11.77
N TRP A 735 -22.75 -4.58 -12.55
CA TRP A 735 -22.37 -5.87 -12.00
C TRP A 735 -20.86 -6.00 -11.90
N ASP A 736 -20.32 -5.76 -10.72
CA ASP A 736 -18.92 -6.03 -10.36
C ASP A 736 -18.67 -7.56 -10.33
N PHE A 737 -18.06 -8.06 -11.40
CA PHE A 737 -17.92 -9.49 -11.64
C PHE A 737 -16.45 -9.92 -11.74
N GLU A 738 -15.91 -10.39 -10.62
CA GLU A 738 -14.52 -10.86 -10.47
C GLU A 738 -14.45 -12.28 -9.84
N TYR A 739 -15.34 -13.18 -10.29
CA TYR A 739 -15.51 -14.51 -9.73
C TYR A 739 -14.91 -15.62 -10.60
N SER A 740 -14.16 -16.53 -9.97
CA SER A 740 -13.68 -17.76 -10.62
C SER A 740 -14.82 -18.67 -11.04
N VAL A 741 -14.76 -19.20 -12.25
CA VAL A 741 -15.70 -20.20 -12.79
C VAL A 741 -15.79 -21.48 -11.95
N TRP A 742 -14.83 -21.70 -11.06
CA TRP A 742 -14.76 -22.87 -10.18
C TRP A 742 -15.27 -22.62 -8.75
N ALA A 743 -15.52 -21.36 -8.39
CA ALA A 743 -15.95 -20.94 -7.05
C ALA A 743 -14.96 -21.21 -5.90
N ASP A 744 -13.68 -21.55 -6.19
CA ASP A 744 -12.67 -21.95 -5.19
C ASP A 744 -11.94 -20.80 -4.46
N LYS A 745 -12.33 -19.53 -4.66
CA LYS A 745 -11.70 -18.37 -3.97
C LYS A 745 -12.05 -18.33 -2.47
N GLY A 746 -11.50 -19.26 -1.69
CA GLY A 746 -11.20 -19.13 -0.25
C GLY A 746 -12.31 -18.61 0.64
N GLY A 747 -13.58 -18.95 0.36
CA GLY A 747 -14.72 -18.67 1.24
C GLY A 747 -15.00 -17.20 1.56
N LYS A 748 -14.47 -16.21 0.82
CA LYS A 748 -14.77 -14.77 1.03
C LYS A 748 -15.98 -14.29 0.23
N HIS A 749 -16.18 -14.78 -0.99
CA HIS A 749 -17.32 -14.44 -1.85
C HIS A 749 -17.90 -15.68 -2.56
N VAL A 750 -19.22 -15.74 -2.70
CA VAL A 750 -19.92 -16.83 -3.41
C VAL A 750 -20.07 -16.45 -4.87
N ASN A 751 -19.61 -17.29 -5.79
CA ASN A 751 -19.77 -17.08 -7.23
C ASN A 751 -21.26 -17.13 -7.61
N PRO A 752 -21.88 -16.01 -8.04
CA PRO A 752 -23.32 -15.92 -8.32
C PRO A 752 -23.82 -16.70 -9.54
N ILE A 753 -22.93 -17.37 -10.26
CA ILE A 753 -23.29 -18.23 -11.41
C ILE A 753 -22.77 -19.68 -11.26
N GLY A 754 -22.00 -19.96 -10.19
CA GLY A 754 -21.27 -21.22 -9.95
C GLY A 754 -22.10 -22.30 -9.27
N ASP A 755 -23.07 -22.84 -10.01
CA ASP A 755 -24.04 -23.82 -9.52
C ASP A 755 -23.74 -25.25 -10.01
N PHE A 756 -23.68 -26.20 -9.08
CA PHE A 756 -23.54 -27.64 -9.30
C PHE A 756 -24.80 -28.42 -8.93
N GLY A 757 -25.94 -27.75 -8.79
CA GLY A 757 -27.23 -28.39 -8.52
C GLY A 757 -27.75 -29.20 -9.72
N PRO A 758 -28.72 -30.11 -9.50
CA PRO A 758 -29.22 -31.00 -10.55
C PRO A 758 -29.70 -30.29 -11.82
N LEU A 759 -30.37 -29.13 -11.66
CA LEU A 759 -30.86 -28.34 -12.79
C LEU A 759 -29.70 -27.70 -13.59
N ALA A 760 -28.68 -27.18 -12.90
CA ALA A 760 -27.52 -26.60 -13.54
C ALA A 760 -26.68 -27.64 -14.28
N LEU A 761 -26.52 -28.84 -13.71
CA LEU A 761 -25.83 -29.96 -14.37
C LEU A 761 -26.60 -30.47 -15.58
N ALA A 762 -27.93 -30.48 -15.53
CA ALA A 762 -28.77 -30.78 -16.69
C ALA A 762 -28.60 -29.75 -17.81
N ASP A 763 -28.56 -28.45 -17.45
CA ASP A 763 -28.30 -27.37 -18.41
C ASP A 763 -26.91 -27.48 -19.03
N PHE A 764 -25.89 -27.80 -18.23
CA PHE A 764 -24.52 -28.00 -18.72
C PHE A 764 -24.43 -29.21 -19.65
N ARG A 765 -25.05 -30.33 -19.28
CA ARG A 765 -25.13 -31.54 -20.10
C ARG A 765 -25.76 -31.24 -21.45
N ALA A 766 -26.87 -30.51 -21.47
CA ALA A 766 -27.54 -30.11 -22.70
C ALA A 766 -26.70 -29.14 -23.55
N PHE A 767 -26.01 -28.18 -22.90
CA PHE A 767 -25.14 -27.23 -23.59
C PHE A 767 -23.96 -27.90 -24.31
N CYS A 768 -23.42 -28.98 -23.74
CA CYS A 768 -22.24 -29.67 -24.27
C CYS A 768 -22.53 -30.99 -24.98
N ASP A 769 -23.80 -31.38 -25.12
CA ASP A 769 -24.22 -32.68 -25.67
C ASP A 769 -23.53 -33.87 -24.97
N ILE A 770 -23.46 -33.83 -23.62
CA ILE A 770 -22.82 -34.88 -22.82
C ILE A 770 -23.80 -36.06 -22.65
N GLU A 771 -23.32 -37.28 -22.82
CA GLU A 771 -24.13 -38.49 -22.68
C GLU A 771 -24.75 -38.61 -21.28
N ALA A 772 -26.00 -39.08 -21.21
CA ALA A 772 -26.75 -39.19 -19.95
C ALA A 772 -26.09 -40.09 -18.89
N GLY A 773 -25.27 -41.05 -19.32
CA GLY A 773 -24.56 -41.99 -18.44
C GLY A 773 -23.27 -41.44 -17.83
N VAL A 774 -22.78 -40.27 -18.27
CA VAL A 774 -21.59 -39.63 -17.70
C VAL A 774 -21.97 -38.94 -16.40
N GLU A 775 -21.38 -39.36 -15.28
CA GLU A 775 -21.54 -38.69 -14.00
C GLU A 775 -20.84 -37.33 -14.02
N LEU A 776 -21.57 -36.27 -13.68
CA LEU A 776 -21.04 -34.91 -13.65
C LEU A 776 -20.87 -34.48 -12.20
N THR A 777 -19.62 -34.48 -11.75
CA THR A 777 -19.19 -33.90 -10.47
C THR A 777 -18.24 -32.72 -10.72
N PRO A 778 -18.02 -31.82 -9.74
CA PRO A 778 -17.02 -30.77 -9.87
C PRO A 778 -15.63 -31.30 -10.30
N GLU A 779 -15.21 -32.45 -9.78
CA GLU A 779 -13.93 -33.09 -10.13
C GLU A 779 -13.92 -33.60 -11.58
N THR A 780 -15.00 -34.27 -11.99
CA THR A 780 -15.11 -34.81 -13.35
C THR A 780 -15.19 -33.68 -14.38
N ILE A 781 -15.92 -32.61 -14.08
CA ILE A 781 -16.02 -31.42 -14.93
C ILE A 781 -14.64 -30.74 -15.04
N ARG A 782 -13.94 -30.54 -13.92
CA ARG A 782 -12.60 -29.94 -13.94
C ARG A 782 -11.60 -30.75 -14.74
N LYS A 783 -11.68 -32.08 -14.67
CA LYS A 783 -10.73 -32.98 -15.31
C LYS A 783 -11.00 -33.16 -16.80
N ASP A 784 -12.25 -33.41 -17.17
CA ASP A 784 -12.60 -33.91 -18.50
C ASP A 784 -13.36 -32.86 -19.35
N TYR A 785 -13.84 -31.76 -18.75
CA TYR A 785 -14.73 -30.78 -19.40
C TYR A 785 -14.39 -29.31 -19.07
N THR A 786 -13.11 -29.00 -18.83
CA THR A 786 -12.65 -27.66 -18.40
C THR A 786 -13.11 -26.54 -19.34
N ASP A 787 -12.79 -26.66 -20.63
CA ASP A 787 -13.08 -25.62 -21.63
C ASP A 787 -14.60 -25.46 -21.85
N GLN A 788 -15.31 -26.59 -21.85
CA GLN A 788 -16.77 -26.64 -21.93
C GLN A 788 -17.40 -25.88 -20.77
N TRP A 789 -16.94 -26.13 -19.54
CA TRP A 789 -17.42 -25.48 -18.34
C TRP A 789 -17.15 -23.98 -18.37
N ILE A 790 -15.93 -23.57 -18.75
CA ILE A 790 -15.57 -22.16 -18.91
C ILE A 790 -16.57 -21.49 -19.87
N ARG A 791 -16.76 -22.02 -21.08
CA ARG A 791 -17.70 -21.43 -22.05
C ARG A 791 -19.14 -21.37 -21.54
N PHE A 792 -19.60 -22.43 -20.86
CA PHE A 792 -20.93 -22.47 -20.26
C PHE A 792 -21.15 -21.37 -19.22
N MET A 793 -20.16 -21.16 -18.35
CA MET A 793 -20.18 -20.15 -17.31
C MET A 793 -20.17 -18.73 -17.89
N ASN A 794 -19.32 -18.48 -18.89
CA ASN A 794 -19.29 -17.22 -19.62
C ASN A 794 -20.64 -16.92 -20.31
N GLN A 795 -21.25 -17.91 -20.94
CA GLN A 795 -22.58 -17.77 -21.54
C GLN A 795 -23.66 -17.46 -20.49
N ARG A 796 -23.63 -18.16 -19.35
CA ARG A 796 -24.59 -17.94 -18.25
C ARG A 796 -24.49 -16.52 -17.70
N MET A 797 -23.27 -16.00 -17.50
CA MET A 797 -23.03 -14.61 -17.09
C MET A 797 -23.65 -13.63 -18.09
N ALA A 798 -23.40 -13.83 -19.38
CA ALA A 798 -23.93 -12.97 -20.44
C ALA A 798 -25.46 -12.99 -20.53
N GLN A 799 -26.07 -14.17 -20.42
CA GLN A 799 -27.54 -14.32 -20.47
C GLN A 799 -28.23 -13.67 -19.28
N LEU A 800 -27.70 -13.84 -18.06
CA LEU A 800 -28.23 -13.17 -16.87
C LEU A 800 -28.09 -11.65 -16.98
N SER A 801 -26.94 -11.16 -17.45
CA SER A 801 -26.69 -9.73 -17.72
C SER A 801 -27.75 -9.15 -18.66
N GLY A 802 -28.03 -9.86 -19.76
CA GLY A 802 -29.10 -9.49 -20.70
C GLY A 802 -30.47 -9.41 -20.05
N ARG A 803 -30.77 -10.34 -19.13
CA ARG A 803 -32.05 -10.37 -18.41
C ARG A 803 -32.20 -9.21 -17.42
N PHE A 804 -31.15 -8.89 -16.66
CA PHE A 804 -31.13 -7.73 -15.78
C PHE A 804 -31.27 -6.43 -16.56
N ARG A 805 -30.50 -6.26 -17.64
CA ARG A 805 -30.62 -5.11 -18.53
C ARG A 805 -32.05 -4.96 -19.08
N ALA A 806 -32.63 -6.04 -19.59
CA ALA A 806 -34.00 -6.01 -20.14
C ALA A 806 -35.02 -5.57 -19.09
N ALA A 807 -34.94 -6.09 -17.86
CA ALA A 807 -35.82 -5.68 -16.77
C ALA A 807 -35.68 -4.20 -16.42
N LEU A 808 -34.45 -3.68 -16.36
CA LEU A 808 -34.18 -2.26 -16.10
C LEU A 808 -34.74 -1.38 -17.22
N LYS A 809 -34.49 -1.73 -18.49
CA LYS A 809 -34.99 -0.96 -19.65
C LYS A 809 -36.52 -0.96 -19.76
N GLU A 810 -37.17 -2.07 -19.40
CA GLU A 810 -38.63 -2.16 -19.32
C GLU A 810 -39.20 -1.21 -18.26
N ALA A 811 -38.54 -1.09 -17.11
CA ALA A 811 -38.97 -0.19 -16.04
C ALA A 811 -38.70 1.28 -16.36
N ASN A 812 -37.51 1.59 -16.90
CA ASN A 812 -37.14 2.93 -17.34
C ASN A 812 -36.01 2.84 -18.41
N PRO A 813 -36.26 3.24 -19.67
CA PRO A 813 -35.26 3.18 -20.74
C PRO A 813 -33.95 3.95 -20.47
N ALA A 814 -33.99 4.96 -19.58
CA ALA A 814 -32.83 5.76 -19.21
C ALA A 814 -31.86 5.03 -18.27
N LEU A 815 -32.29 3.99 -17.55
CA LEU A 815 -31.43 3.23 -16.64
C LEU A 815 -30.31 2.54 -17.40
N VAL A 816 -29.08 2.67 -16.92
CA VAL A 816 -27.90 2.03 -17.53
C VAL A 816 -27.59 0.73 -16.80
N PHE A 817 -27.30 -0.34 -17.56
CA PHE A 817 -26.73 -1.58 -17.01
C PHE A 817 -25.32 -1.82 -17.54
N SER A 818 -24.34 -1.97 -16.65
CA SER A 818 -22.97 -2.32 -17.00
C SER A 818 -22.48 -3.57 -16.27
N ALA A 819 -21.36 -4.10 -16.77
CA ALA A 819 -20.58 -5.10 -16.06
C ALA A 819 -19.12 -4.62 -15.96
N TYR A 820 -18.49 -4.94 -14.84
CA TYR A 820 -17.08 -4.68 -14.59
C TYR A 820 -16.31 -6.01 -14.48
N SER A 821 -15.17 -6.11 -15.19
CA SER A 821 -14.25 -7.26 -15.10
C SER A 821 -12.86 -6.97 -15.71
N GLY A 822 -12.02 -8.00 -15.85
CA GLY A 822 -10.75 -7.92 -16.58
C GLY A 822 -10.92 -7.69 -18.10
N TYR A 823 -9.81 -7.43 -18.80
CA TYR A 823 -9.84 -7.28 -20.26
C TYR A 823 -10.13 -8.60 -20.98
N GLN A 824 -10.53 -8.56 -22.25
CA GLN A 824 -10.70 -9.74 -23.10
C GLN A 824 -9.39 -10.52 -23.25
N CYS A 825 -9.26 -11.62 -22.49
CA CYS A 825 -8.18 -12.58 -22.57
C CYS A 825 -8.60 -13.92 -21.94
N GLU A 826 -7.83 -14.98 -22.19
CA GLU A 826 -8.09 -16.32 -21.65
C GLU A 826 -8.14 -16.35 -20.12
N GLU A 827 -7.34 -15.51 -19.46
CA GLU A 827 -7.34 -15.35 -18.01
C GLU A 827 -8.69 -14.81 -17.52
N THR A 828 -9.24 -13.75 -18.12
CA THR A 828 -10.58 -13.25 -17.76
C THR A 828 -11.67 -14.28 -18.04
N HIS A 829 -11.57 -15.04 -19.15
CA HIS A 829 -12.54 -16.10 -19.47
C HIS A 829 -12.56 -17.19 -18.39
N SER A 830 -11.40 -17.65 -17.97
CA SER A 830 -11.25 -18.80 -17.06
C SER A 830 -11.30 -18.40 -15.57
N PHE A 831 -10.77 -17.23 -15.22
CA PHE A 831 -10.66 -16.77 -13.84
C PHE A 831 -11.76 -15.79 -13.42
N TYR A 832 -12.36 -15.06 -14.35
CA TYR A 832 -13.49 -14.18 -14.06
C TYR A 832 -14.79 -14.60 -14.73
N GLY A 833 -14.81 -15.62 -15.61
CA GLY A 833 -16.05 -16.07 -16.23
C GLY A 833 -16.74 -15.01 -17.09
N VAL A 834 -15.97 -14.08 -17.66
CA VAL A 834 -16.47 -13.00 -18.53
C VAL A 834 -15.87 -13.09 -19.92
N ASP A 835 -16.71 -13.26 -20.94
CA ASP A 835 -16.36 -13.13 -22.36
C ASP A 835 -17.09 -11.92 -22.93
N TRP A 836 -16.35 -10.86 -23.25
CA TRP A 836 -16.93 -9.61 -23.72
C TRP A 836 -17.63 -9.77 -25.07
N ALA A 837 -17.27 -10.77 -25.88
CA ALA A 837 -17.95 -11.06 -27.14
C ALA A 837 -19.36 -11.58 -26.91
N MET A 838 -19.58 -12.35 -25.83
CA MET A 838 -20.91 -12.83 -25.44
C MET A 838 -21.74 -11.74 -24.75
N LEU A 839 -21.09 -10.81 -24.04
CA LEU A 839 -21.73 -9.69 -23.37
C LEU A 839 -22.12 -8.54 -24.31
N ALA A 840 -21.50 -8.45 -25.49
CA ALA A 840 -21.83 -7.43 -26.48
C ALA A 840 -23.35 -7.42 -26.76
N GLY A 841 -24.00 -6.27 -26.55
CA GLY A 841 -25.45 -6.10 -26.67
C GLY A 841 -26.29 -6.61 -25.49
N GLN A 842 -25.71 -7.33 -24.53
CA GLN A 842 -26.36 -7.73 -23.26
C GLN A 842 -26.19 -6.67 -22.16
N ILE A 843 -25.26 -5.73 -22.34
CA ILE A 843 -24.99 -4.59 -21.44
C ILE A 843 -25.01 -3.28 -22.24
N ASP A 844 -25.29 -2.17 -21.56
CA ASP A 844 -25.22 -0.83 -22.16
C ASP A 844 -23.80 -0.26 -22.16
N MET A 845 -22.94 -0.73 -21.25
CA MET A 845 -21.57 -0.24 -21.08
C MET A 845 -20.70 -1.34 -20.45
N ALA A 846 -19.49 -1.51 -20.95
CA ALA A 846 -18.47 -2.36 -20.34
C ALA A 846 -17.51 -1.51 -19.52
N ILE A 847 -17.04 -2.03 -18.39
CA ILE A 847 -16.00 -1.41 -17.58
C ILE A 847 -14.88 -2.42 -17.41
N CYS A 848 -13.65 -2.06 -17.77
CA CYS A 848 -12.49 -2.93 -17.60
C CYS A 848 -11.57 -2.45 -16.47
N GLY A 849 -10.88 -3.44 -15.90
CA GLY A 849 -9.87 -3.28 -14.86
C GLY A 849 -8.67 -2.39 -15.22
N TYR A 850 -7.70 -2.33 -14.32
CA TYR A 850 -6.65 -1.31 -14.37
C TYR A 850 -5.46 -1.71 -15.26
N GLY A 851 -4.59 -0.74 -15.56
CA GLY A 851 -3.40 -0.93 -16.40
C GLY A 851 -3.63 -0.73 -17.91
N ARG A 852 -2.55 -0.80 -18.70
CA ARG A 852 -2.56 -0.46 -20.15
C ARG A 852 -1.93 -1.55 -21.02
N ARG A 853 -2.58 -2.72 -21.12
CA ARG A 853 -2.20 -3.77 -22.06
C ARG A 853 -2.86 -3.52 -23.42
N LEU A 854 -2.15 -2.84 -24.32
CA LEU A 854 -2.71 -2.40 -25.61
C LEU A 854 -3.32 -3.53 -26.45
N GLY A 855 -2.72 -4.73 -26.42
CA GLY A 855 -3.26 -5.90 -27.12
C GLY A 855 -4.64 -6.31 -26.58
N GLU A 856 -4.76 -6.41 -25.26
CA GLU A 856 -6.02 -6.80 -24.60
C GLU A 856 -7.09 -5.71 -24.70
N ILE A 857 -6.71 -4.42 -24.61
CA ILE A 857 -7.64 -3.30 -24.86
C ILE A 857 -8.23 -3.42 -26.27
N ARG A 858 -7.39 -3.65 -27.29
CA ARG A 858 -7.84 -3.84 -28.68
C ARG A 858 -8.73 -5.07 -28.84
N ALA A 859 -8.36 -6.19 -28.23
CA ALA A 859 -9.18 -7.41 -28.23
C ALA A 859 -10.55 -7.16 -27.60
N THR A 860 -10.59 -6.40 -26.51
CA THR A 860 -11.82 -6.02 -25.80
C THR A 860 -12.71 -5.13 -26.66
N LEU A 861 -12.15 -4.08 -27.26
CA LEU A 861 -12.89 -3.21 -28.19
C LEU A 861 -13.47 -3.99 -29.38
N ASN A 862 -12.68 -4.90 -29.96
CA ASN A 862 -13.15 -5.76 -31.05
C ASN A 862 -14.29 -6.69 -30.62
N ALA A 863 -14.20 -7.26 -29.42
CA ALA A 863 -15.22 -8.14 -28.86
C ALA A 863 -16.53 -7.39 -28.56
N LEU A 864 -16.44 -6.18 -28.01
CA LEU A 864 -17.59 -5.34 -27.66
C LEU A 864 -18.29 -4.71 -28.86
N GLY A 865 -17.58 -4.48 -29.97
CA GLY A 865 -18.11 -3.78 -31.14
C GLY A 865 -18.57 -2.37 -30.78
N ASN A 866 -19.88 -2.14 -30.78
CA ASN A 866 -20.48 -0.83 -30.49
C ASN A 866 -20.76 -0.58 -29.00
N THR A 867 -20.62 -1.59 -28.13
CA THR A 867 -20.81 -1.39 -26.69
C THR A 867 -19.68 -0.51 -26.14
N PRO A 868 -19.97 0.65 -25.52
CA PRO A 868 -18.96 1.56 -24.99
C PRO A 868 -18.11 0.91 -23.88
N LEU A 869 -16.80 1.17 -23.92
CA LEU A 869 -15.82 0.65 -22.96
C LEU A 869 -15.25 1.77 -22.07
N VAL A 870 -15.52 1.71 -20.77
CA VAL A 870 -14.88 2.53 -19.74
C VAL A 870 -13.60 1.84 -19.26
N LEU A 871 -12.50 2.58 -19.15
CA LEU A 871 -11.25 2.04 -18.62
C LEU A 871 -10.95 2.58 -17.22
N GLY A 872 -10.58 1.67 -16.32
CA GLY A 872 -10.23 1.98 -14.95
C GLY A 872 -8.78 2.47 -14.74
N ASP A 873 -8.56 3.20 -13.66
CA ASP A 873 -7.27 3.41 -13.01
C ASP A 873 -7.39 3.26 -11.48
N LEU A 874 -6.35 2.73 -10.83
CA LEU A 874 -6.31 2.50 -9.39
C LEU A 874 -5.23 3.34 -8.71
N VAL A 875 -5.66 4.17 -7.76
CA VAL A 875 -4.78 4.85 -6.82
C VAL A 875 -4.45 3.93 -5.64
N VAL A 876 -3.17 3.82 -5.31
CA VAL A 876 -2.65 3.02 -4.19
C VAL A 876 -2.08 3.93 -3.10
N PRO A 877 -2.04 3.52 -1.81
CA PRO A 877 -2.49 2.23 -1.29
C PRO A 877 -4.00 2.07 -1.39
N TYR A 878 -4.43 0.87 -1.80
CA TYR A 878 -5.85 0.51 -1.85
C TYR A 878 -6.33 -0.02 -0.50
N ARG A 879 -5.47 -0.79 0.19
CA ARG A 879 -5.79 -1.43 1.46
C ARG A 879 -5.43 -0.53 2.63
N ALA A 880 -6.32 -0.41 3.61
CA ALA A 880 -6.06 0.37 4.81
C ALA A 880 -4.85 -0.09 5.66
N GLU A 881 -4.45 -1.35 5.52
CA GLU A 881 -3.25 -1.87 6.16
C GLU A 881 -1.96 -1.31 5.53
N GLU A 882 -2.01 -0.95 4.25
CA GLU A 882 -0.90 -0.32 3.54
C GLU A 882 -0.92 1.19 3.83
N ARG A 883 0.17 1.70 4.40
CA ARG A 883 0.31 3.12 4.77
C ARG A 883 1.41 3.82 3.96
N ALA A 884 1.56 3.46 2.69
CA ALA A 884 2.48 4.18 1.80
C ALA A 884 1.95 5.60 1.49
N TYR A 885 2.84 6.47 1.01
CA TYR A 885 2.41 7.72 0.37
C TYR A 885 1.62 7.38 -0.91
N PRO A 886 0.45 7.99 -1.14
CA PRO A 886 -0.41 7.55 -2.23
C PRO A 886 0.07 8.02 -3.60
N THR A 887 -0.13 7.17 -4.60
CA THR A 887 -0.09 7.57 -6.01
C THR A 887 -1.26 8.50 -6.33
N TYR A 888 -1.32 9.01 -7.56
CA TYR A 888 -2.45 9.80 -8.04
C TYR A 888 -2.64 9.56 -9.54
N THR A 889 -3.86 9.79 -10.04
CA THR A 889 -4.11 9.73 -11.49
C THR A 889 -3.75 11.05 -12.13
N SER A 890 -2.75 11.02 -13.02
CA SER A 890 -2.21 12.20 -13.70
C SER A 890 -3.10 12.66 -14.87
N LYS A 891 -2.87 13.88 -15.39
CA LYS A 891 -3.58 14.37 -16.60
C LYS A 891 -3.30 13.45 -17.79
N ALA A 892 -2.05 13.01 -17.92
CA ALA A 892 -1.63 12.08 -18.94
C ALA A 892 -2.42 10.76 -18.86
N THR A 893 -2.56 10.20 -17.66
CA THR A 893 -3.29 8.94 -17.42
C THR A 893 -4.78 9.11 -17.69
N PHE A 894 -5.43 10.18 -17.22
CA PHE A 894 -6.84 10.46 -17.53
C PHE A 894 -7.10 10.53 -19.04
N LEU A 895 -6.30 11.32 -19.76
CA LEU A 895 -6.46 11.46 -21.21
C LEU A 895 -6.20 10.13 -21.91
N ARG A 896 -5.23 9.35 -21.41
CA ARG A 896 -4.93 8.02 -21.94
C ARG A 896 -6.11 7.08 -21.82
N ARG A 897 -6.72 6.97 -20.64
CA ARG A 897 -7.91 6.12 -20.42
C ARG A 897 -9.05 6.54 -21.35
N ALA A 898 -9.30 7.84 -21.46
CA ALA A 898 -10.36 8.39 -22.31
C ALA A 898 -10.14 8.12 -23.82
N LEU A 899 -8.89 8.07 -24.29
CA LEU A 899 -8.58 7.77 -25.68
C LEU A 899 -8.57 6.26 -25.96
N ASP A 900 -8.00 5.46 -25.06
CA ASP A 900 -7.86 4.02 -25.24
C ASP A 900 -9.23 3.28 -25.18
N GLY A 901 -10.14 3.66 -24.29
CA GLY A 901 -11.51 3.10 -24.20
C GLY A 901 -12.54 4.01 -24.87
N THR A 902 -13.72 3.52 -25.25
CA THR A 902 -14.74 4.25 -26.04
C THR A 902 -15.86 4.91 -25.22
N GLY A 903 -15.98 4.59 -23.93
CA GLY A 903 -17.13 4.95 -23.10
C GLY A 903 -16.82 5.87 -21.92
N GLY A 904 -15.55 6.03 -21.52
CA GLY A 904 -15.24 6.81 -20.33
C GLY A 904 -13.99 6.42 -19.56
N VAL A 905 -13.91 6.97 -18.35
CA VAL A 905 -12.85 6.71 -17.36
C VAL A 905 -13.49 6.39 -16.01
N LEU A 906 -12.94 5.41 -15.29
CA LEU A 906 -13.27 5.10 -13.90
C LEU A 906 -12.01 5.27 -13.03
N ILE A 907 -12.12 6.04 -11.95
CA ILE A 907 -11.06 6.12 -10.93
C ILE A 907 -11.49 5.38 -9.66
N TRP A 908 -10.62 4.50 -9.19
CA TRP A 908 -10.81 3.76 -7.95
C TRP A 908 -9.65 4.08 -6.98
N THR A 909 -9.84 4.37 -5.70
CA THR A 909 -11.07 4.74 -4.99
C THR A 909 -10.88 6.06 -4.27
N PHE A 910 -11.97 6.83 -4.15
CA PHE A 910 -12.08 8.14 -3.51
C PHE A 910 -11.34 8.28 -2.18
N ASN A 911 -11.35 7.25 -1.32
CA ASN A 911 -10.74 7.34 0.00
C ASN A 911 -9.23 7.67 -0.05
N GLY A 912 -8.53 7.30 -1.13
CA GLY A 912 -7.11 7.60 -1.34
C GLY A 912 -6.84 8.82 -2.23
N LEU A 913 -7.87 9.49 -2.76
CA LEU A 913 -7.70 10.59 -3.71
C LEU A 913 -7.41 11.91 -3.00
N ASP A 914 -6.49 12.69 -3.58
CA ASP A 914 -6.23 14.06 -3.18
C ASP A 914 -6.42 15.06 -4.33
N GLY A 915 -6.12 16.32 -4.04
CA GLY A 915 -6.25 17.42 -4.98
C GLY A 915 -5.51 17.22 -6.31
N ARG A 916 -4.46 16.39 -6.38
CA ARG A 916 -3.73 16.13 -7.64
C ARG A 916 -4.64 15.44 -8.65
N THR A 917 -5.32 14.38 -8.21
CA THR A 917 -6.31 13.67 -9.04
C THR A 917 -7.50 14.57 -9.38
N PHE A 918 -8.00 15.36 -8.41
CA PHE A 918 -9.13 16.26 -8.67
C PHE A 918 -8.79 17.31 -9.72
N TYR A 919 -7.61 17.93 -9.61
CA TYR A 919 -7.13 18.93 -10.55
C TYR A 919 -6.86 18.33 -11.93
N ALA A 920 -6.23 17.14 -11.98
CA ALA A 920 -6.01 16.44 -13.24
C ALA A 920 -7.33 16.09 -13.93
N SER A 921 -8.30 15.56 -13.19
CA SER A 921 -9.64 15.28 -13.70
C SER A 921 -10.31 16.54 -14.24
N ALA A 922 -10.30 17.64 -13.47
CA ALA A 922 -10.91 18.91 -13.89
C ALA A 922 -10.37 19.38 -15.25
N GLU A 923 -9.06 19.31 -15.42
CA GLU A 923 -8.38 19.80 -16.63
C GLU A 923 -8.65 18.91 -17.85
N VAL A 924 -8.69 17.59 -17.67
CA VAL A 924 -8.93 16.66 -18.79
C VAL A 924 -10.41 16.54 -19.11
N SER A 925 -11.28 16.46 -18.11
CA SER A 925 -12.73 16.36 -18.32
C SER A 925 -13.24 17.60 -19.06
N ARG A 926 -12.69 18.78 -18.79
CA ARG A 926 -13.04 20.02 -19.50
C ARG A 926 -12.67 19.97 -20.98
N LEU A 927 -11.46 19.50 -21.30
CA LEU A 927 -11.03 19.27 -22.68
C LEU A 927 -11.95 18.27 -23.38
N VAL A 928 -12.23 17.13 -22.74
CA VAL A 928 -13.11 16.09 -23.29
C VAL A 928 -14.53 16.62 -23.50
N ALA A 929 -15.10 17.34 -22.52
CA ALA A 929 -16.46 17.87 -22.61
C ALA A 929 -16.63 18.98 -23.67
N GLU A 930 -15.58 19.74 -23.97
CA GLU A 930 -15.61 20.81 -25.00
C GLU A 930 -15.40 20.28 -26.42
N HIS A 931 -14.80 19.11 -26.56
CA HIS A 931 -14.52 18.44 -27.84
C HIS A 931 -15.11 17.03 -27.90
N GLU A 932 -16.20 16.78 -27.16
CA GLU A 932 -16.74 15.45 -26.91
C GLU A 932 -17.15 14.74 -28.19
N ASP A 933 -17.64 15.49 -29.17
CA ASP A 933 -17.95 15.02 -30.51
C ASP A 933 -16.76 14.36 -31.22
N MET A 934 -15.55 14.92 -31.07
CA MET A 934 -14.33 14.35 -31.65
C MET A 934 -13.89 13.07 -30.91
N PHE A 935 -14.04 13.04 -29.57
CA PHE A 935 -13.75 11.86 -28.75
C PHE A 935 -14.75 10.72 -29.00
N LEU A 936 -16.01 11.04 -29.34
CA LEU A 936 -17.02 10.05 -29.71
C LEU A 936 -16.84 9.55 -31.15
N ALA A 937 -16.58 10.46 -32.10
CA ALA A 937 -16.44 10.11 -33.51
C ALA A 937 -15.14 9.34 -33.80
N ARG A 938 -14.07 9.60 -33.04
CA ARG A 938 -12.79 8.88 -33.09
C ARG A 938 -12.23 8.75 -34.50
N ARG A 939 -12.22 9.83 -35.27
CA ARG A 939 -11.62 9.85 -36.60
C ARG A 939 -10.15 10.22 -36.47
N PRO A 940 -9.20 9.26 -36.46
CA PRO A 940 -7.78 9.57 -36.34
C PRO A 940 -7.27 10.24 -37.62
N ASP A 941 -6.37 11.20 -37.47
CA ASP A 941 -5.64 11.80 -38.59
C ASP A 941 -4.13 11.91 -38.25
N PRO A 942 -3.45 10.76 -38.10
CA PRO A 942 -2.09 10.71 -37.58
C PRO A 942 -1.07 11.40 -38.51
N ASP A 943 -1.37 11.50 -39.80
CA ASP A 943 -0.48 12.08 -40.81
C ASP A 943 -0.59 13.62 -40.87
N PHE A 944 -1.56 14.22 -40.17
CA PHE A 944 -1.77 15.66 -40.13
C PHE A 944 -0.58 16.44 -39.54
N VAL A 945 0.20 15.81 -38.66
CA VAL A 945 1.43 16.40 -38.13
C VAL A 945 2.59 15.41 -38.15
N THR A 946 3.77 15.92 -38.45
CA THR A 946 5.02 15.23 -38.10
C THR A 946 5.49 15.73 -36.73
N ALA A 947 5.93 14.81 -35.87
CA ALA A 947 6.35 15.11 -34.51
C ALA A 947 7.73 14.51 -34.22
N LYS A 948 8.66 15.30 -33.68
CA LYS A 948 9.95 14.84 -33.15
C LYS A 948 9.99 15.00 -31.64
N GLY A 949 10.75 14.14 -30.96
CA GLY A 949 10.88 14.18 -29.49
C GLY A 949 9.72 13.52 -28.73
N ILE A 950 8.79 12.87 -29.44
CA ILE A 950 7.68 12.11 -28.85
C ILE A 950 7.49 10.78 -29.56
N SER A 951 7.14 9.73 -28.81
CA SER A 951 6.84 8.41 -29.37
C SER A 951 5.49 8.42 -30.10
N PRO A 952 5.29 7.64 -31.17
CA PRO A 952 4.01 7.57 -31.89
C PRO A 952 2.81 7.20 -31.00
N GLY A 953 3.01 6.38 -29.97
CA GLY A 953 1.96 6.02 -29.02
C GLY A 953 1.58 7.14 -28.03
N ASP A 954 2.29 8.26 -28.03
CA ASP A 954 2.12 9.39 -27.11
C ASP A 954 1.57 10.65 -27.79
N ILE A 955 1.24 10.55 -29.08
CA ILE A 955 0.57 11.59 -29.85
C ILE A 955 -0.71 11.01 -30.47
N THR A 956 -1.81 11.73 -30.31
CA THR A 956 -3.08 11.41 -30.97
C THR A 956 -3.60 12.65 -31.68
N VAL A 957 -4.02 12.50 -32.93
CA VAL A 957 -4.71 13.54 -33.67
C VAL A 957 -6.12 13.06 -34.00
N LEU A 958 -7.13 13.78 -33.53
CA LEU A 958 -8.52 13.55 -33.91
C LEU A 958 -8.96 14.64 -34.88
N GLY A 959 -9.82 14.30 -35.85
CA GLY A 959 -10.25 15.25 -36.89
C GLY A 959 -11.73 15.18 -37.25
N ASP A 960 -12.25 16.33 -37.67
CA ASP A 960 -13.52 16.45 -38.39
C ASP A 960 -13.34 17.37 -39.61
N ASP A 961 -14.40 17.69 -40.35
CA ASP A 961 -14.27 18.47 -41.59
C ASP A 961 -13.79 19.92 -41.35
N THR A 962 -13.80 20.40 -40.11
CA THR A 962 -13.51 21.80 -39.75
C THR A 962 -12.35 21.96 -38.78
N ARG A 963 -11.95 20.90 -38.06
CA ARG A 963 -10.99 20.98 -36.96
C ARG A 963 -10.06 19.77 -36.90
N ARG A 964 -8.90 19.99 -36.28
CA ARG A 964 -8.03 18.94 -35.74
C ARG A 964 -7.75 19.20 -34.27
N LEU A 965 -7.66 18.14 -33.50
CA LEU A 965 -7.27 18.16 -32.10
C LEU A 965 -6.01 17.33 -31.94
N ILE A 966 -4.87 17.99 -31.74
CA ILE A 966 -3.57 17.37 -31.52
C ILE A 966 -3.37 17.23 -30.01
N LEU A 967 -3.14 16.00 -29.56
CA LEU A 967 -2.99 15.64 -28.15
C LEU A 967 -1.62 15.02 -27.93
N LEU A 968 -0.81 15.65 -27.09
CA LEU A 968 0.50 15.14 -26.67
C LEU A 968 0.42 14.63 -25.23
N ILE A 969 0.97 13.45 -24.96
CA ILE A 969 0.86 12.77 -23.68
C ILE A 969 2.24 12.42 -23.12
N ASN A 970 2.46 12.70 -21.84
CA ASN A 970 3.69 12.31 -21.15
C ASN A 970 3.43 11.61 -19.83
N GLU A 971 3.49 10.27 -19.82
CA GLU A 971 3.44 9.45 -18.61
C GLU A 971 4.83 9.12 -18.04
N THR A 972 5.89 9.70 -18.61
CA THR A 972 7.26 9.49 -18.13
C THR A 972 7.62 10.47 -17.01
N ASP A 973 8.77 10.27 -16.40
CA ASP A 973 9.36 11.11 -15.35
C ASP A 973 10.25 12.24 -15.91
N LYS A 974 10.40 12.33 -17.23
CA LYS A 974 11.20 13.36 -17.91
C LYS A 974 10.33 14.27 -18.75
N ILE A 975 10.72 15.53 -18.88
CA ILE A 975 10.10 16.46 -19.81
C ILE A 975 10.31 15.94 -21.24
N LYS A 976 9.29 16.06 -22.09
CA LYS A 976 9.40 15.84 -23.54
C LYS A 976 9.40 17.18 -24.26
N ASP A 977 10.48 17.46 -24.98
CA ASP A 977 10.57 18.57 -25.92
C ASP A 977 10.10 18.09 -27.29
N VAL A 978 8.95 18.59 -27.74
CA VAL A 978 8.28 18.12 -28.96
C VAL A 978 8.32 19.21 -30.03
N GLU A 979 8.83 18.87 -31.21
CA GLU A 979 8.74 19.71 -32.41
C GLU A 979 7.62 19.19 -33.30
N LEU A 980 6.68 20.06 -33.69
CA LEU A 980 5.52 19.74 -34.51
C LEU A 980 5.56 20.52 -35.83
N ALA A 981 5.30 19.85 -36.94
CA ALA A 981 5.08 20.46 -38.24
C ALA A 981 3.79 19.93 -38.88
N VAL A 982 2.89 20.83 -39.27
CA VAL A 982 1.59 20.51 -39.90
C VAL A 982 1.80 20.11 -41.35
N THR A 983 1.45 18.87 -41.68
CA THR A 983 1.50 18.34 -43.04
C THR A 983 0.37 18.96 -43.87
N GLY A 984 0.70 19.54 -45.02
CA GLY A 984 -0.31 20.15 -45.89
C GLY A 984 -0.91 21.46 -45.38
N HIS A 985 -0.14 22.26 -44.61
CA HIS A 985 -0.56 23.56 -44.08
C HIS A 985 -1.25 24.45 -45.15
N LEU A 986 -2.46 24.90 -44.84
CA LEU A 986 -3.25 25.79 -45.69
C LEU A 986 -3.19 27.24 -45.19
N PRO A 987 -3.15 28.25 -46.09
CA PRO A 987 -3.32 29.64 -45.69
C PRO A 987 -4.64 29.84 -44.92
N GLY A 988 -4.55 30.48 -43.76
CA GLY A 988 -5.71 30.74 -42.88
C GLY A 988 -5.97 29.70 -41.80
N MET A 989 -5.16 28.64 -41.70
CA MET A 989 -5.19 27.75 -40.53
C MET A 989 -4.80 28.50 -39.26
N VAL A 990 -5.50 28.19 -38.16
CA VAL A 990 -5.24 28.77 -36.83
C VAL A 990 -4.98 27.65 -35.84
N VAL A 991 -3.85 27.70 -35.14
CA VAL A 991 -3.50 26.75 -34.09
C VAL A 991 -3.66 27.43 -32.72
N HIS A 992 -4.54 26.89 -31.89
CA HIS A 992 -4.80 27.38 -30.54
C HIS A 992 -4.27 26.39 -29.50
N ASN A 993 -3.37 26.85 -28.63
CA ASN A 993 -2.94 26.09 -27.45
C ASN A 993 -4.04 26.16 -26.39
N TYR A 994 -4.67 25.01 -26.15
CA TYR A 994 -5.89 24.90 -25.36
C TYR A 994 -5.70 25.34 -23.90
N TYR A 995 -4.67 24.83 -23.22
CA TYR A 995 -4.46 25.08 -21.79
C TYR A 995 -3.85 26.46 -21.51
N GLU A 996 -3.14 27.04 -22.48
CA GLU A 996 -2.59 28.40 -22.34
C GLU A 996 -3.56 29.49 -22.77
N GLY A 997 -4.67 29.13 -23.44
CA GLY A 997 -5.67 30.07 -23.96
C GLY A 997 -5.08 31.03 -25.00
N LYS A 998 -4.12 30.56 -25.81
CA LYS A 998 -3.34 31.39 -26.74
C LYS A 998 -3.31 30.80 -28.14
N THR A 999 -3.57 31.65 -29.12
CA THR A 999 -3.30 31.35 -30.53
C THR A 999 -1.82 31.48 -30.83
N LEU A 1000 -1.25 30.49 -31.51
CA LEU A 1000 0.17 30.50 -31.90
C LEU A 1000 0.41 31.47 -33.06
N SER A 1001 1.56 32.14 -33.04
CA SER A 1001 1.97 33.06 -34.10
C SER A 1001 2.38 32.35 -35.39
N LYS A 1002 2.75 31.06 -35.31
CA LYS A 1002 3.05 30.19 -36.45
C LYS A 1002 2.18 28.95 -36.38
N ALA A 1003 1.40 28.70 -37.44
CA ALA A 1003 0.53 27.53 -37.54
C ALA A 1003 1.21 26.33 -38.23
N ALA A 1004 2.22 26.59 -39.08
CA ALA A 1004 2.90 25.53 -39.85
C ALA A 1004 3.86 24.70 -38.99
N GLU A 1005 4.60 25.34 -38.09
CA GLU A 1005 5.62 24.69 -37.24
C GLU A 1005 5.67 25.35 -35.86
N PHE A 1006 5.71 24.54 -34.81
CA PHE A 1006 5.75 25.00 -33.43
C PHE A 1006 6.31 23.92 -32.48
N THR A 1007 6.69 24.33 -31.27
CA THR A 1007 7.26 23.43 -30.27
C THR A 1007 6.40 23.39 -29.00
N ALA A 1008 6.46 22.28 -28.27
CA ALA A 1008 5.77 22.10 -27.01
C ALA A 1008 6.66 21.36 -26.02
N GLN A 1009 6.73 21.86 -24.78
CA GLN A 1009 7.27 21.09 -23.67
C GLN A 1009 6.11 20.40 -22.95
N VAL A 1010 6.19 19.09 -22.79
CA VAL A 1010 5.20 18.28 -22.08
C VAL A 1010 5.83 17.77 -20.78
N PRO A 1011 5.49 18.33 -19.60
CA PRO A 1011 6.03 17.88 -18.32
C PRO A 1011 5.66 16.43 -17.97
N PRO A 1012 6.38 15.80 -17.01
CA PRO A 1012 6.00 14.50 -16.44
C PRO A 1012 4.54 14.47 -15.94
N GLY A 1013 3.81 13.41 -16.28
CA GLY A 1013 2.40 13.22 -15.90
C GLY A 1013 1.41 14.21 -16.54
N ASP A 1014 1.84 15.00 -17.52
CA ASP A 1014 1.08 16.10 -18.10
C ASP A 1014 0.76 15.89 -19.59
N ILE A 1015 -0.05 16.79 -20.15
CA ILE A 1015 -0.51 16.78 -21.53
C ILE A 1015 -0.40 18.18 -22.16
N LYS A 1016 -0.34 18.22 -23.49
CA LYS A 1016 -0.58 19.44 -24.27
C LYS A 1016 -1.65 19.15 -25.32
N ALA A 1017 -2.55 20.12 -25.52
CA ALA A 1017 -3.63 20.01 -26.49
C ALA A 1017 -3.65 21.24 -27.39
N PHE A 1018 -3.71 21.01 -28.70
CA PHE A 1018 -3.79 22.06 -29.71
C PHE A 1018 -5.03 21.86 -30.57
N VAL A 1019 -5.86 22.89 -30.65
CA VAL A 1019 -7.04 22.91 -31.53
C VAL A 1019 -6.65 23.66 -32.80
N VAL A 1020 -6.72 22.98 -33.93
CA VAL A 1020 -6.44 23.57 -35.25
C VAL A 1020 -7.75 23.78 -35.98
N SER A 1021 -8.07 25.03 -36.33
CA SER A 1021 -9.23 25.35 -37.17
C SER A 1021 -8.83 25.36 -38.64
N LEU A 1022 -9.59 24.66 -39.47
CA LEU A 1022 -9.43 24.58 -40.91
C LEU A 1022 -10.25 25.68 -41.60
N PRO A 1023 -9.78 26.25 -42.73
CA PRO A 1023 -10.54 27.22 -43.49
C PRO A 1023 -11.80 26.58 -44.12
N PRO A 1024 -12.93 27.31 -44.25
CA PRO A 1024 -14.19 26.74 -44.77
C PRO A 1024 -14.08 26.25 -46.22
N GLY A 1025 -14.62 25.06 -46.51
CA GLY A 1025 -14.82 24.54 -47.87
C GLY A 1025 -13.64 23.77 -48.48
N LYS A 1026 -12.77 23.16 -47.66
CA LYS A 1026 -11.67 22.30 -48.10
C LYS A 1026 -11.59 21.01 -47.31
#